data_AF-A0A8J3D8Y4-F1
#
_entry.id   AF-A0A8J3D8Y4-F1
#
_cell.length_a   1.000
_cell.length_b   1.000
_cell.length_c   1.000
_cell.angle_alpha   90.00
_cell.angle_beta   90.00
_cell.angle_gamma   90.00
#
_symmetry.space_group_name_H-M   'P 1'
#
loop_
_entity.id
_entity.type
_entity.pdbx_description
1 polymer ?
#
loop_
_entity_poly.entity_id
_entity_poly.type
_entity_poly.pdbx_seq_one_letter_code
_entity_poly.pdbx_strand_id
1 'polypeptide(L)'
;MNPVFRFFSSLALTVVLLAMSVVLVLFGTLDQVQWGIHHTQKLYFESWAVPSPVLSLVKVFSSQMFDPDLAHIKVWLPGGFTLGTLLLINLTCSHFRFFKASWKKIGIVILHAGVLLLLVSGFLTSMLQEESQMRLDEGGAPVDYSTDFRSHEITLIDKSGADEDVVTAIPFSLVLEQSDLTLPNDFKLKIHAAMPNSGMGIRSNLLSQYENIAAQRNQLDAPKMSEAQFRQVNNSINSLRDPNVVALAMDGSPLLTTEGLDMKGFAQRMGGVVAEHPLTTKDDEADMAAAAVEVIAPNGESLGTWLLSAGLGPEYPPQGFDYEGKRYDLGLRFTRYYFPFTLQLKDFKHDLYPGTNIPKNYSSDVLIDNSETGENRPTLIYMNHPLRYGGYTFFQASFDNQDTTSILQVVRNPSWLLPYFAVALVGIGMLVHFVLGLSKFLARKRKRVAESAIPSAKPVNVPAGGGGWALPAIILTIGLITVFMGFFQRSKSDFATQRFAELPVQNGGRILPLDSVARNALRIISGRQSVRLEDKTKLSASEWLLDLAYKPDQADGYPVFRIDNPEVLGLFGWEQADRKYFSWNELTPHFQLLGDQARQIPEESSRHSPFDRSLLKLTNGLTLYNSLSHSLDPGQDYAVWPEIVGPGTAAFAARERGESFEFAELEPFIMMTDYYLRLANTADLGLIPPLANADTNDWMNIGEGMLEAIKTNSLNPVAAGYGAIGDAYRGGDHTLFASEVDNLKAQMAAQVNTFRVGFEEFFNVMQPFYTTTILYVMILFLVCVSWLTSTGPLQRAAYWLLLLALVVHTFGLFARMYIQGRPPVTNLYSSAIFVGWVAIILGVVLERLYRNGVGSFVASLIGFATLIIAHNLALTGDTLEMMRAVLDSNFWLATHVVIITAGYGAVFLAGALGLIYILRGLLTPSLDRSSAKSLYGMAYGITCFGVLFSFVGTMLGGIWADQSWGRFWGWDPKENGALIIVLWGALMLHARWGGIVRERGFMLLAVFGNIVTAWSWFGTNLLGIGLHSYGFFSAAFTWLTIFWLSQLFIIVIGLTPTRYWSSARLWKKES
;
A
#
# COMPACT_ATOMS: atom_id res chain seq x y z
N MET A 1 34.80 -29.92 26.26
CA MET A 1 34.39 -28.91 25.26
C MET A 1 34.39 -27.55 25.96
N ASN A 2 35.06 -26.54 25.39
CA ASN A 2 35.24 -25.23 26.01
C ASN A 2 33.87 -24.57 26.36
N PRO A 3 33.68 -24.00 27.58
CA PRO A 3 32.45 -23.30 27.97
C PRO A 3 31.98 -22.23 26.97
N VAL A 4 32.91 -21.49 26.37
CA VAL A 4 32.64 -20.46 25.37
C VAL A 4 32.02 -21.07 24.10
N PHE A 5 32.64 -22.13 23.57
CA PHE A 5 32.08 -22.84 22.42
C PHE A 5 30.72 -23.48 22.74
N ARG A 6 30.51 -23.96 23.98
CA ARG A 6 29.22 -24.49 24.43
C ARG A 6 28.13 -23.42 24.47
N PHE A 7 28.47 -22.20 24.88
CA PHE A 7 27.56 -21.04 24.89
C PHE A 7 27.18 -20.64 23.46
N PHE A 8 28.17 -20.38 22.60
CA PHE A 8 27.90 -19.97 21.22
C PHE A 8 27.23 -21.06 20.38
N SER A 9 27.40 -22.35 20.69
CA SER A 9 26.67 -23.41 19.99
C SER A 9 25.26 -23.69 20.56
N SER A 10 24.73 -22.88 21.49
CA SER A 10 23.45 -23.14 22.17
C SER A 10 22.24 -22.81 21.30
N LEU A 11 21.26 -23.72 21.24
CA LEU A 11 19.94 -23.46 20.62
C LEU A 11 19.10 -22.46 21.44
N ALA A 12 19.34 -22.35 22.74
CA ALA A 12 18.69 -21.32 23.57
C ALA A 12 19.20 -19.92 23.19
N LEU A 13 20.49 -19.80 22.88
CA LEU A 13 21.05 -18.54 22.37
C LEU A 13 20.41 -18.18 21.02
N THR A 14 20.26 -19.14 20.11
CA THR A 14 19.57 -18.92 18.82
C THR A 14 18.16 -18.35 19.02
N VAL A 15 17.37 -18.92 19.94
CA VAL A 15 16.00 -18.47 20.22
C VAL A 15 15.97 -17.06 20.82
N VAL A 16 16.89 -16.75 21.73
CA VAL A 16 17.02 -15.39 22.30
C VAL A 16 17.39 -14.37 21.22
N LEU A 17 18.37 -14.69 20.38
CA LEU A 17 18.80 -13.80 19.30
C LEU A 17 17.67 -13.55 18.29
N LEU A 18 16.94 -14.60 17.88
CA LEU A 18 15.78 -14.45 16.99
C LEU A 18 14.67 -13.60 17.64
N ALA A 19 14.42 -13.76 18.95
CA ALA A 19 13.45 -12.94 19.66
C ALA A 19 13.86 -11.47 19.71
N MET A 20 15.13 -11.20 19.98
CA MET A 20 15.68 -9.84 19.95
C MET A 20 15.64 -9.24 18.55
N SER A 21 15.88 -10.02 17.50
CA SER A 21 15.74 -9.56 16.11
C SER A 21 14.31 -9.17 15.77
N VAL A 22 13.31 -9.96 16.21
CA VAL A 22 11.89 -9.59 16.06
C VAL A 22 11.58 -8.26 16.75
N VAL A 23 12.08 -8.07 17.97
CA VAL A 23 11.91 -6.83 18.73
C VAL A 23 12.58 -5.65 18.04
N LEU A 24 13.83 -5.80 17.61
CA LEU A 24 14.60 -4.77 16.91
C LEU A 24 13.88 -4.33 15.62
N VAL A 25 13.44 -5.28 14.80
CA VAL A 25 12.74 -5.00 13.53
C VAL A 25 11.38 -4.35 13.78
N LEU A 26 10.63 -4.78 14.79
CA LEU A 26 9.35 -4.16 15.13
C LEU A 26 9.52 -2.69 15.54
N PHE A 27 10.45 -2.41 16.46
CA PHE A 27 10.69 -1.04 16.93
C PHE A 27 11.29 -0.16 15.85
N GLY A 28 12.25 -0.67 15.08
CA GLY A 28 12.75 0.05 13.90
C GLY A 28 11.61 0.39 12.95
N THR A 29 10.70 -0.55 12.65
CA THR A 29 9.56 -0.28 11.76
C THR A 29 8.61 0.80 12.30
N LEU A 30 8.37 0.82 13.62
CA LEU A 30 7.53 1.84 14.24
C LEU A 30 8.18 3.23 14.19
N ASP A 31 9.50 3.30 14.42
CA ASP A 31 10.25 4.55 14.43
C ASP A 31 10.39 5.19 13.04
N GLN A 32 10.25 4.42 11.97
CA GLN A 32 10.24 4.95 10.61
C GLN A 32 9.15 6.00 10.37
N VAL A 33 8.04 5.96 11.11
CA VAL A 33 6.99 6.99 11.01
C VAL A 33 7.50 8.35 11.45
N GLN A 34 8.34 8.36 12.49
CA GLN A 34 8.89 9.59 13.04
C GLN A 34 10.16 10.02 12.28
N TRP A 35 11.01 9.05 11.96
CA TRP A 35 12.38 9.32 11.49
C TRP A 35 12.62 8.95 10.03
N GLY A 36 11.61 8.56 9.25
CA GLY A 36 11.80 8.07 7.89
C GLY A 36 12.56 6.74 7.81
N ILE A 37 12.63 6.15 6.62
CA ILE A 37 13.22 4.82 6.42
C ILE A 37 14.73 4.86 6.57
N HIS A 38 15.39 5.82 5.91
CA HIS A 38 16.85 5.85 5.81
C HIS A 38 17.52 6.08 7.18
N HIS A 39 17.07 7.09 7.92
CA HIS A 39 17.63 7.38 9.24
C HIS A 39 17.42 6.21 10.21
N THR A 40 16.24 5.62 10.19
CA THR A 40 15.92 4.47 11.05
C THR A 40 16.76 3.26 10.70
N GLN A 41 17.05 3.02 9.42
CA GLN A 41 17.96 1.96 8.99
C GLN A 41 19.36 2.13 9.60
N LYS A 42 19.91 3.35 9.56
CA LYS A 42 21.20 3.66 10.20
C LYS A 42 21.16 3.44 11.71
N LEU A 43 20.10 3.89 12.37
CA LEU A 43 19.96 3.83 13.82
C LEU A 43 19.74 2.40 14.35
N TYR A 44 18.94 1.58 13.67
CA TYR A 44 18.52 0.27 14.16
C TYR A 44 19.27 -0.89 13.51
N PHE A 45 19.38 -0.89 12.18
CA PHE A 45 19.84 -2.06 11.41
C PHE A 45 21.34 -2.00 11.10
N GLU A 46 21.89 -0.81 10.91
CA GLU A 46 23.31 -0.58 10.65
C GLU A 46 24.06 -0.03 11.87
N SER A 47 23.66 -0.48 13.06
CA SER A 47 24.27 -0.09 14.33
C SER A 47 24.64 -1.30 15.19
N TRP A 48 25.59 -1.09 16.10
CA TRP A 48 25.94 -2.08 17.12
C TRP A 48 24.99 -2.01 18.32
N ALA A 49 24.46 -0.83 18.64
CA ALA A 49 23.54 -0.64 19.75
C ALA A 49 22.55 0.49 19.43
N VAL A 50 21.32 0.34 19.90
CA VAL A 50 20.23 1.29 19.70
C VAL A 50 19.86 1.95 21.04
N PRO A 51 19.88 3.28 21.14
CA PRO A 51 19.42 3.98 22.31
C PRO A 51 17.87 4.08 22.34
N SER A 52 17.24 3.41 23.31
CA SER A 52 15.87 3.65 23.78
C SER A 52 14.68 3.49 22.80
N PRO A 53 14.26 2.25 22.47
CA PRO A 53 13.05 1.98 21.66
C PRO A 53 11.73 1.91 22.46
N VAL A 54 11.79 1.84 23.80
CA VAL A 54 10.61 1.54 24.63
C VAL A 54 9.59 2.69 24.67
N LEU A 55 10.02 3.93 24.41
CA LEU A 55 9.12 5.10 24.40
C LEU A 55 8.29 5.24 23.11
N SER A 56 8.65 4.56 22.02
CA SER A 56 7.97 4.68 20.72
C SER A 56 6.58 4.04 20.74
N LEU A 57 6.40 2.91 21.46
CA LEU A 57 5.08 2.31 21.68
C LEU A 57 4.13 3.25 22.46
N VAL A 58 4.67 4.05 23.39
CA VAL A 58 3.88 5.01 24.17
C VAL A 58 3.52 6.23 23.31
N LYS A 59 4.45 6.75 22.50
CA LYS A 59 4.18 7.90 21.63
C LYS A 59 3.24 7.60 20.46
N VAL A 60 3.36 6.42 19.83
CA VAL A 60 2.50 6.03 18.70
C VAL A 60 1.05 5.75 19.13
N PHE A 61 0.84 5.23 20.36
CA PHE A 61 -0.48 4.82 20.84
C PHE A 61 -1.10 5.77 21.89
N SER A 62 -0.35 6.75 22.40
CA SER A 62 -0.86 7.68 23.41
C SER A 62 -0.26 9.08 23.26
N SER A 63 -0.86 9.92 22.40
CA SER A 63 -0.57 11.35 22.39
C SER A 63 -1.17 12.10 23.59
N GLN A 64 -1.96 11.44 24.46
CA GLN A 64 -2.73 12.09 25.54
C GLN A 64 -2.57 11.50 26.95
N MET A 65 -1.84 10.40 27.15
CA MET A 65 -1.93 9.62 28.41
C MET A 65 -0.65 9.52 29.26
N PHE A 66 0.51 9.98 28.78
CA PHE A 66 1.77 9.87 29.52
C PHE A 66 2.57 11.17 29.53
N ASP A 67 3.16 11.44 30.69
CA ASP A 67 3.99 12.59 30.99
C ASP A 67 5.28 12.59 30.13
N PRO A 68 5.59 13.66 29.38
CA PRO A 68 6.83 13.77 28.60
C PRO A 68 8.12 13.58 29.42
N ASP A 69 8.07 13.75 30.74
CA ASP A 69 9.24 13.63 31.63
C ASP A 69 9.76 12.18 31.82
N LEU A 70 9.01 11.16 31.38
CA LEU A 70 9.49 9.77 31.34
C LEU A 70 10.48 9.47 30.19
N ALA A 71 10.71 10.43 29.29
CA ALA A 71 11.57 10.28 28.10
C ALA A 71 13.08 10.14 28.37
N HIS A 72 13.53 10.25 29.62
CA HIS A 72 14.96 10.23 29.97
C HIS A 72 15.52 8.82 30.28
N ILE A 73 14.70 7.76 30.36
CA ILE A 73 15.19 6.40 30.64
C ILE A 73 15.73 5.75 29.35
N LYS A 74 17.05 5.78 29.16
CA LYS A 74 17.73 5.16 28.01
C LYS A 74 17.96 3.65 28.24
N VAL A 75 17.08 2.81 27.69
CA VAL A 75 17.32 1.34 27.61
C VAL A 75 18.04 1.02 26.30
N TRP A 76 19.22 0.43 26.38
CA TRP A 76 19.99 0.03 25.19
C TRP A 76 19.54 -1.34 24.67
N LEU A 77 19.23 -1.42 23.38
CA LEU A 77 19.06 -2.71 22.68
C LEU A 77 20.27 -3.01 21.79
N PRO A 78 20.61 -4.29 21.59
CA PRO A 78 21.60 -4.66 20.58
C PRO A 78 21.08 -4.28 19.18
N GLY A 79 21.88 -3.56 18.40
CA GLY A 79 21.56 -3.18 17.03
C GLY A 79 21.75 -4.32 16.04
N GLY A 80 21.42 -4.06 14.77
CA GLY A 80 21.42 -5.07 13.70
C GLY A 80 22.78 -5.74 13.49
N PHE A 81 23.89 -5.00 13.56
CA PHE A 81 25.23 -5.59 13.46
C PHE A 81 25.53 -6.53 14.62
N THR A 82 25.19 -6.16 15.86
CA THR A 82 25.39 -7.03 17.03
C THR A 82 24.59 -8.33 16.90
N LEU A 83 23.29 -8.24 16.58
CA LEU A 83 22.45 -9.43 16.45
C LEU A 83 22.87 -10.30 15.27
N GLY A 84 23.17 -9.70 14.12
CA GLY A 84 23.63 -10.38 12.91
C GLY A 84 24.94 -11.13 13.14
N THR A 85 25.94 -10.49 13.74
CA THR A 85 27.23 -11.12 14.06
C THR A 85 27.07 -12.24 15.08
N LEU A 86 26.28 -12.04 16.14
CA LEU A 86 26.04 -13.09 17.14
C LEU A 86 25.29 -14.29 16.55
N LEU A 87 24.33 -14.06 15.65
CA LEU A 87 23.65 -15.12 14.90
C LEU A 87 24.61 -15.87 13.99
N LEU A 88 25.51 -15.17 13.29
CA LEU A 88 26.53 -15.77 12.43
C LEU A 88 27.48 -16.68 13.22
N ILE A 89 28.00 -16.19 14.36
CA ILE A 89 28.86 -16.97 15.27
C ILE A 89 28.08 -18.17 15.81
N ASN A 90 26.86 -17.96 16.28
CA ASN A 90 26.01 -19.00 16.85
C ASN A 90 25.73 -20.12 15.83
N LEU A 91 25.30 -19.75 14.63
CA LEU A 91 25.01 -20.65 13.54
C LEU A 91 26.23 -21.52 13.19
N THR A 92 27.39 -20.87 13.04
CA THR A 92 28.66 -21.54 12.72
C THR A 92 29.03 -22.55 13.81
N CYS A 93 29.05 -22.14 15.09
CA CYS A 93 29.37 -23.03 16.21
C CYS A 93 28.35 -24.18 16.36
N SER A 94 27.06 -23.92 16.17
CA SER A 94 26.00 -24.92 16.24
C SER A 94 26.13 -25.97 15.14
N HIS A 95 26.54 -25.59 13.93
CA HIS A 95 26.86 -26.53 12.86
C HIS A 95 27.98 -27.49 13.26
N PHE A 96 29.10 -26.98 13.78
CA PHE A 96 30.21 -27.84 14.22
C PHE A 96 29.81 -28.80 15.36
N ARG A 97 28.90 -28.38 16.25
CA ARG A 97 28.50 -29.20 17.41
C ARG A 97 27.44 -30.26 17.10
N PHE A 98 26.36 -29.87 16.42
CA PHE A 98 25.16 -30.71 16.29
C PHE A 98 25.08 -31.45 14.97
N PHE A 99 25.88 -31.04 13.98
CA PHE A 99 25.82 -31.65 12.66
C PHE A 99 26.62 -32.95 12.58
N LYS A 100 26.02 -33.94 11.91
CA LYS A 100 26.68 -35.16 11.45
C LYS A 100 26.26 -35.36 9.99
N ALA A 101 27.23 -35.51 9.10
CA ALA A 101 26.99 -35.66 7.67
C ALA A 101 26.02 -36.82 7.39
N SER A 102 24.89 -36.51 6.75
CA SER A 102 23.88 -37.50 6.38
C SER A 102 22.98 -36.96 5.29
N TRP A 103 22.76 -37.76 4.24
CA TRP A 103 21.79 -37.48 3.18
C TRP A 103 20.38 -37.19 3.71
N LYS A 104 20.01 -37.75 4.87
CA LYS A 104 18.70 -37.52 5.51
C LYS A 104 18.54 -36.10 6.07
N LYS A 105 19.62 -35.33 6.19
CA LYS A 105 19.67 -33.97 6.74
C LYS A 105 20.14 -32.94 5.71
N ILE A 106 20.32 -33.33 4.44
CA ILE A 106 20.90 -32.46 3.41
C ILE A 106 20.14 -31.13 3.26
N GLY A 107 18.80 -31.17 3.31
CA GLY A 107 17.98 -29.95 3.25
C GLY A 107 18.30 -28.95 4.38
N ILE A 108 18.55 -29.43 5.60
CA ILE A 108 18.93 -28.57 6.74
C ILE A 108 20.32 -27.94 6.52
N VAL A 109 21.24 -28.67 5.88
CA VAL A 109 22.59 -28.17 5.61
C VAL A 109 22.55 -27.05 4.58
N ILE A 110 21.91 -27.31 3.44
CA ILE A 110 21.77 -26.34 2.35
C ILE A 110 21.05 -25.09 2.88
N LEU A 111 19.99 -25.31 3.67
CA LEU A 111 19.22 -24.25 4.31
C LEU A 111 20.12 -23.28 5.09
N HIS A 112 20.87 -23.80 6.06
CA HIS A 112 21.65 -22.96 6.95
C HIS A 112 22.94 -22.43 6.31
N ALA A 113 23.52 -23.14 5.35
CA ALA A 113 24.60 -22.61 4.52
C ALA A 113 24.11 -21.39 3.72
N GLY A 114 22.89 -21.45 3.18
CA GLY A 114 22.24 -20.31 2.55
C GLY A 114 22.01 -19.16 3.54
N VAL A 115 21.57 -19.42 4.78
CA VAL A 115 21.39 -18.37 5.81
C VAL A 115 22.73 -17.72 6.19
N LEU A 116 23.80 -18.50 6.29
CA LEU A 116 25.15 -17.97 6.54
C LEU A 116 25.57 -17.03 5.41
N LEU A 117 25.41 -17.45 4.16
CA LEU A 117 25.70 -16.62 3.00
C LEU A 117 24.80 -15.36 2.97
N LEU A 118 23.53 -15.48 3.37
CA LEU A 118 22.59 -14.36 3.43
C LEU A 118 23.03 -13.28 4.44
N LEU A 119 23.49 -13.69 5.63
CA LEU A 119 23.99 -12.76 6.65
C LEU A 119 25.26 -12.05 6.20
N VAL A 120 26.19 -12.77 5.57
CA VAL A 120 27.42 -12.18 5.00
C VAL A 120 27.06 -11.22 3.86
N SER A 121 26.14 -11.63 2.98
CA SER A 121 25.66 -10.80 1.88
C SER A 121 25.04 -9.50 2.38
N GLY A 122 24.13 -9.54 3.36
CA GLY A 122 23.49 -8.35 3.90
C GLY A 122 24.50 -7.39 4.54
N PHE A 123 25.50 -7.92 5.25
CA PHE A 123 26.59 -7.11 5.80
C PHE A 123 27.40 -6.41 4.70
N LEU A 124 27.81 -7.14 3.65
CA LEU A 124 28.54 -6.55 2.53
C LEU A 124 27.71 -5.50 1.77
N THR A 125 26.43 -5.77 1.54
CA THR A 125 25.53 -4.82 0.89
C THR A 125 25.40 -3.53 1.70
N SER A 126 25.24 -3.61 3.03
CA SER A 126 25.17 -2.41 3.89
C SER A 126 26.45 -1.56 3.89
N MET A 127 27.60 -2.15 3.52
CA MET A 127 28.90 -1.47 3.50
C MET A 127 29.27 -0.94 2.10
N LEU A 128 28.73 -1.53 1.03
CA LEU A 128 29.19 -1.31 -0.35
C LEU A 128 28.13 -0.74 -1.29
N GLN A 129 26.86 -0.68 -0.88
CA GLN A 129 25.79 -0.15 -1.72
C GLN A 129 25.73 1.38 -1.65
N GLU A 130 25.64 2.01 -2.83
CA GLU A 130 25.47 3.45 -3.00
C GLU A 130 24.17 3.71 -3.77
N GLU A 131 23.39 4.70 -3.33
CA GLU A 131 22.11 5.09 -3.94
C GLU A 131 22.15 6.59 -4.27
N SER A 132 21.70 6.95 -5.47
CA SER A 132 21.66 8.34 -5.95
C SER A 132 20.56 8.49 -7.02
N GLN A 133 20.35 9.69 -7.54
CA GLN A 133 19.38 9.97 -8.60
C GLN A 133 20.01 10.77 -9.74
N MET A 134 19.54 10.55 -10.95
CA MET A 134 19.90 11.26 -12.16
C MET A 134 18.65 11.87 -12.76
N ARG A 135 18.66 13.19 -12.95
CA ARG A 135 17.60 13.93 -13.64
C ARG A 135 18.03 14.13 -15.10
N LEU A 136 17.15 13.78 -16.03
CA LEU A 136 17.35 14.00 -17.45
C LEU A 136 16.16 14.78 -18.00
N ASP A 137 16.43 15.90 -18.68
CA ASP A 137 15.40 16.73 -19.31
C ASP A 137 15.38 16.47 -20.82
N GLU A 138 14.19 16.40 -21.41
CA GLU A 138 14.02 16.23 -22.85
C GLU A 138 14.63 17.41 -23.61
N GLY A 139 15.40 17.11 -24.66
CA GLY A 139 16.15 18.14 -25.39
C GLY A 139 17.29 18.77 -24.58
N GLY A 140 17.52 18.31 -23.35
CA GLY A 140 18.62 18.72 -22.49
C GLY A 140 19.98 18.21 -22.97
N ALA A 141 21.04 18.76 -22.38
CA ALA A 141 22.41 18.30 -22.61
C ALA A 141 22.62 16.86 -22.08
N PRO A 142 23.58 16.10 -22.64
CA PRO A 142 23.99 14.83 -22.05
C PRO A 142 24.47 15.01 -20.59
N VAL A 143 24.08 14.07 -19.72
CA VAL A 143 24.40 14.09 -18.28
C VAL A 143 25.31 12.92 -17.96
N ASP A 144 26.43 13.19 -17.29
CA ASP A 144 27.47 12.23 -16.89
C ASP A 144 27.56 12.05 -15.37
N TYR A 145 26.56 12.48 -14.59
CA TYR A 145 26.57 12.35 -13.14
C TYR A 145 25.21 11.98 -12.56
N SER A 146 25.23 11.36 -11.38
CA SER A 146 24.09 11.25 -10.48
C SER A 146 24.33 12.05 -9.21
N THR A 147 23.28 12.31 -8.45
CA THR A 147 23.27 13.17 -7.27
C THR A 147 22.76 12.41 -6.06
N ASP A 148 23.47 12.47 -4.94
CA ASP A 148 23.00 11.99 -3.64
C ASP A 148 22.42 13.16 -2.83
N PHE A 149 21.10 13.15 -2.66
CA PHE A 149 20.36 14.20 -1.94
C PHE A 149 20.51 14.16 -0.41
N ARG A 150 21.22 13.18 0.14
CA ARG A 150 21.47 13.06 1.58
C ARG A 150 22.84 13.59 1.99
N SER A 151 23.73 13.85 1.04
CA SER A 151 25.07 14.34 1.32
C SER A 151 25.38 15.58 0.49
N HIS A 152 26.26 16.42 1.02
CA HIS A 152 26.64 17.69 0.42
C HIS A 152 28.14 17.76 0.19
N GLU A 153 28.52 18.59 -0.77
CA GLU A 153 29.90 18.94 -1.07
C GLU A 153 30.02 20.45 -1.34
N ILE A 154 31.15 21.02 -0.93
CA ILE A 154 31.59 22.32 -1.41
C ILE A 154 32.41 22.08 -2.68
N THR A 155 32.16 22.85 -3.72
CA THR A 155 32.90 22.75 -4.98
C THR A 155 33.65 24.02 -5.28
N LEU A 156 34.90 23.88 -5.70
CA LEU A 156 35.68 24.91 -6.36
C LEU A 156 35.90 24.47 -7.81
N ILE A 157 35.32 25.23 -8.76
CA ILE A 157 35.27 24.88 -10.18
C ILE A 157 36.17 25.85 -10.94
N ASP A 158 37.24 25.33 -11.57
CA ASP A 158 38.06 26.10 -12.51
C ASP A 158 37.34 26.14 -13.87
N LYS A 159 36.86 27.32 -14.25
CA LYS A 159 36.14 27.59 -15.51
C LYS A 159 37.06 28.05 -16.64
N SER A 160 38.39 27.96 -16.47
CA SER A 160 39.35 28.44 -17.47
C SER A 160 39.54 27.50 -18.67
N GLY A 161 39.06 26.26 -18.58
CA GLY A 161 39.07 25.31 -19.70
C GLY A 161 38.07 25.69 -20.79
N ALA A 162 38.43 25.44 -22.06
CA ALA A 162 37.55 25.73 -23.20
C ALA A 162 36.41 24.70 -23.35
N ASP A 163 36.69 23.44 -23.01
CA ASP A 163 35.79 22.30 -23.24
C ASP A 163 35.41 21.55 -21.95
N GLU A 164 36.18 21.70 -20.87
CA GLU A 164 35.99 20.98 -19.60
C GLU A 164 36.24 21.86 -18.38
N ASP A 165 35.41 21.69 -17.36
CA ASP A 165 35.58 22.30 -16.04
C ASP A 165 36.36 21.37 -15.11
N VAL A 166 37.36 21.88 -14.39
CA VAL A 166 38.04 21.10 -13.34
C VAL A 166 37.36 21.35 -12.00
N VAL A 167 36.70 20.34 -11.45
CA VAL A 167 35.94 20.43 -10.19
C VAL A 167 36.74 19.84 -9.04
N THR A 168 37.07 20.66 -8.04
CA THR A 168 37.54 20.18 -6.73
C THR A 168 36.35 20.12 -5.78
N ALA A 169 35.90 18.90 -5.46
CA ALA A 169 34.80 18.66 -4.53
C ALA A 169 35.33 18.30 -3.14
N ILE A 170 34.85 19.02 -2.12
CA ILE A 170 35.17 18.82 -0.71
C ILE A 170 33.92 18.29 0.01
N PRO A 171 33.95 17.07 0.55
CA PRO A 171 32.85 16.53 1.34
C PRO A 171 32.48 17.46 2.51
N PHE A 172 31.18 17.75 2.66
CA PHE A 172 30.71 18.65 3.71
C PHE A 172 30.96 18.11 5.13
N SER A 173 31.14 16.80 5.29
CA SER A 173 31.57 16.21 6.57
C SER A 173 32.92 16.76 7.04
N LEU A 174 33.87 17.01 6.14
CA LEU A 174 35.16 17.63 6.48
C LEU A 174 34.99 19.10 6.88
N VAL A 175 34.05 19.81 6.24
CA VAL A 175 33.71 21.20 6.54
C VAL A 175 33.10 21.34 7.94
N LEU A 176 32.36 20.34 8.40
CA LEU A 176 31.80 20.29 9.76
C LEU A 176 32.84 20.00 10.84
N GLU A 177 33.92 19.29 10.50
CA GLU A 177 34.93 18.83 11.47
C GLU A 177 36.18 19.71 11.53
N GLN A 178 36.50 20.44 10.45
CA GLN A 178 37.77 21.16 10.30
C GLN A 178 37.53 22.66 10.04
N SER A 179 38.30 23.50 10.73
CA SER A 179 38.25 24.96 10.56
C SER A 179 39.03 25.45 9.34
N ASP A 180 40.02 24.69 8.90
CA ASP A 180 40.92 25.05 7.80
C ASP A 180 41.22 23.82 6.94
N LEU A 181 41.02 23.93 5.63
CA LEU A 181 41.21 22.86 4.66
C LEU A 181 42.17 23.33 3.57
N THR A 182 43.20 22.52 3.25
CA THR A 182 44.08 22.80 2.11
C THR A 182 43.68 21.93 0.93
N LEU A 183 43.44 22.55 -0.22
CA LEU A 183 42.96 21.91 -1.43
C LEU A 183 44.12 21.41 -2.31
N PRO A 184 43.88 20.45 -3.23
CA PRO A 184 44.91 19.93 -4.13
C PRO A 184 45.54 20.98 -5.06
N ASN A 185 44.87 22.11 -5.28
CA ASN A 185 45.35 23.25 -6.06
C ASN A 185 45.95 24.37 -5.18
N ASP A 186 46.41 24.02 -3.97
CA ASP A 186 47.07 24.88 -2.96
C ASP A 186 46.23 26.03 -2.39
N PHE A 187 44.99 26.21 -2.83
CA PHE A 187 44.02 27.08 -2.15
C PHE A 187 43.71 26.55 -0.76
N LYS A 188 43.42 27.45 0.18
CA LYS A 188 42.92 27.07 1.51
C LYS A 188 41.52 27.60 1.73
N LEU A 189 40.67 26.80 2.35
CA LEU A 189 39.33 27.17 2.76
C LEU A 189 39.31 27.28 4.28
N LYS A 190 38.99 28.47 4.79
CA LYS A 190 38.76 28.71 6.22
C LYS A 190 37.26 28.78 6.49
N ILE A 191 36.78 27.91 7.36
CA ILE A 191 35.35 27.72 7.64
C ILE A 191 34.98 28.55 8.86
N HIS A 192 34.15 29.57 8.66
CA HIS A 192 33.70 30.48 9.73
C HIS A 192 32.40 30.00 10.38
N ALA A 193 31.51 29.38 9.60
CA ALA A 193 30.29 28.74 10.08
C ALA A 193 29.88 27.63 9.11
N ALA A 194 29.31 26.53 9.62
CA ALA A 194 28.77 25.44 8.82
C ALA A 194 27.49 24.91 9.48
N MET A 195 26.43 24.75 8.68
CA MET A 195 25.10 24.30 9.08
C MET A 195 24.73 23.10 8.22
N PRO A 196 24.50 21.92 8.80
CA PRO A 196 24.06 20.72 8.07
C PRO A 196 22.70 20.89 7.38
N ASN A 197 21.80 21.68 7.99
CA ASN A 197 20.53 22.06 7.41
C ASN A 197 20.20 23.51 7.75
N SER A 198 19.68 24.25 6.78
CA SER A 198 19.42 25.67 6.91
C SER A 198 18.32 26.15 5.96
N GLY A 199 17.59 27.18 6.39
CA GLY A 199 16.77 28.00 5.52
C GLY A 199 17.59 29.18 5.04
N MET A 200 17.37 29.62 3.81
CA MET A 200 18.03 30.80 3.25
C MET A 200 17.00 31.83 2.80
N GLY A 201 17.40 33.10 2.79
CA GLY A 201 16.56 34.15 2.25
C GLY A 201 17.22 35.52 2.23
N ILE A 202 16.54 36.47 1.60
CA ILE A 202 16.91 37.88 1.64
C ILE A 202 16.50 38.44 3.00
N ARG A 203 17.40 39.15 3.69
CA ARG A 203 17.18 39.68 5.06
C ARG A 203 15.83 40.37 5.24
N SER A 204 15.45 41.27 4.33
CA SER A 204 14.18 42.01 4.41
C SER A 204 12.95 41.11 4.36
N ASN A 205 13.00 40.05 3.55
CA ASN A 205 11.89 39.11 3.36
C ASN A 205 11.76 38.21 4.58
N LEU A 206 12.89 37.67 5.08
CA LEU A 206 12.91 36.87 6.31
C LEU A 206 12.42 37.67 7.51
N LEU A 207 12.87 38.93 7.66
CA LEU A 207 12.41 39.81 8.73
C LEU A 207 10.89 40.02 8.66
N SER A 208 10.36 40.34 7.47
CA SER A 208 8.92 40.52 7.25
C SER A 208 8.14 39.22 7.55
N GLN A 209 8.66 38.07 7.16
CA GLN A 209 8.06 36.76 7.43
C GLN A 209 7.97 36.50 8.94
N TYR A 210 9.06 36.70 9.68
CA TYR A 210 9.08 36.50 11.14
C TYR A 210 8.18 37.52 11.87
N GLU A 211 8.13 38.77 11.42
CA GLU A 211 7.22 39.79 11.99
C GLU A 211 5.75 39.43 11.76
N ASN A 212 5.40 38.91 10.58
CA ASN A 212 4.05 38.40 10.29
C ASN A 212 3.69 37.19 11.16
N ILE A 213 4.62 36.24 11.32
CA ILE A 213 4.44 35.07 12.20
C ILE A 213 4.23 35.50 13.65
N ALA A 214 5.00 36.48 14.14
CA ALA A 214 4.84 37.03 15.48
C ALA A 214 3.47 37.72 15.67
N ALA A 215 2.98 38.43 14.65
CA ALA A 215 1.68 39.11 14.69
C ALA A 215 0.49 38.14 14.77
N GLN A 216 0.60 36.93 14.21
CA GLN A 216 -0.45 35.92 14.23
C GLN A 216 -0.73 35.33 15.62
N ARG A 217 0.22 35.46 16.58
CA ARG A 217 0.08 34.89 17.94
C ARG A 217 -1.19 35.33 18.67
N ASN A 218 -1.69 36.54 18.40
CA ASN A 218 -2.84 37.13 19.09
C ASN A 218 -4.17 37.01 18.32
N GLN A 219 -4.21 36.29 17.20
CA GLN A 219 -5.44 36.04 16.44
C GLN A 219 -6.25 34.89 17.08
N LEU A 220 -7.57 35.06 17.21
CA LEU A 220 -8.45 34.13 17.93
C LEU A 220 -8.45 32.70 17.35
N ASP A 221 -8.19 32.57 16.05
CA ASP A 221 -8.34 31.32 15.28
C ASP A 221 -7.02 30.75 14.73
N ALA A 222 -5.86 31.33 15.10
CA ALA A 222 -4.55 30.86 14.66
C ALA A 222 -4.02 29.70 15.54
N PRO A 223 -3.21 28.77 15.00
CA PRO A 223 -2.59 27.71 15.79
C PRO A 223 -1.77 28.30 16.94
N LYS A 224 -2.00 27.82 18.18
CA LYS A 224 -1.33 28.33 19.38
C LYS A 224 0.19 28.05 19.32
N MET A 225 0.96 29.07 18.98
CA MET A 225 2.43 29.06 19.03
C MET A 225 2.93 28.91 20.47
N SER A 226 3.93 28.05 20.69
CA SER A 226 4.53 27.86 22.03
C SER A 226 5.43 29.03 22.43
N GLU A 227 5.65 29.21 23.73
CA GLU A 227 6.54 30.28 24.25
C GLU A 227 8.00 30.11 23.80
N ALA A 228 8.44 28.88 23.53
CA ALA A 228 9.78 28.63 22.98
C ALA A 228 9.87 29.08 21.52
N GLN A 229 8.89 28.72 20.70
CA GLN A 229 8.81 29.17 19.30
C GLN A 229 8.70 30.69 19.20
N PHE A 230 7.91 31.32 20.06
CA PHE A 230 7.80 32.78 20.06
C PHE A 230 9.11 33.47 20.47
N ARG A 231 9.82 32.93 21.46
CA ARG A 231 11.15 33.44 21.83
C ARG A 231 12.15 33.31 20.69
N GLN A 232 12.17 32.16 20.01
CA GLN A 232 12.98 31.94 18.82
C GLN A 232 12.66 32.97 17.72
N VAL A 233 11.38 33.17 17.40
CA VAL A 233 10.94 34.16 16.40
C VAL A 233 11.40 35.57 16.76
N ASN A 234 11.23 35.99 18.02
CA ASN A 234 11.69 37.30 18.46
C ASN A 234 13.21 37.45 18.44
N ASN A 235 13.96 36.41 18.81
CA ASN A 235 15.41 36.40 18.70
C ASN A 235 15.83 36.59 17.24
N SER A 236 15.22 35.84 16.31
CA SER A 236 15.47 35.99 14.88
C SER A 236 15.17 37.41 14.38
N ILE A 237 14.05 38.03 14.80
CA ILE A 237 13.72 39.43 14.48
C ILE A 237 14.81 40.38 14.97
N ASN A 238 15.23 40.25 16.22
CA ASN A 238 16.26 41.10 16.82
C ASN A 238 17.61 40.96 16.09
N SER A 239 18.01 39.73 15.77
CA SER A 239 19.25 39.44 15.06
C SER A 239 19.21 39.94 13.60
N LEU A 240 18.08 39.79 12.90
CA LEU A 240 17.94 40.23 11.51
C LEU A 240 17.94 41.75 11.34
N ARG A 241 17.61 42.51 12.40
CA ARG A 241 17.68 43.98 12.42
C ARG A 241 19.12 44.51 12.40
N ASP A 242 20.10 43.71 12.85
CA ASP A 242 21.51 44.05 12.69
C ASP A 242 21.96 43.68 11.25
N PRO A 243 22.37 44.67 10.43
CA PRO A 243 22.79 44.41 9.06
C PRO A 243 24.05 43.55 8.96
N ASN A 244 24.83 43.42 10.03
CA ASN A 244 26.06 42.64 10.05
C ASN A 244 25.81 41.13 10.27
N VAL A 245 24.64 40.69 10.70
CA VAL A 245 24.38 39.26 10.98
C VAL A 245 24.08 38.51 9.69
N VAL A 246 24.88 37.52 9.31
CA VAL A 246 24.72 36.75 8.06
C VAL A 246 24.34 35.29 8.26
N ALA A 247 24.46 34.77 9.48
CA ALA A 247 23.95 33.46 9.86
C ALA A 247 23.27 33.50 11.23
N LEU A 248 22.18 32.74 11.38
CA LEU A 248 21.43 32.58 12.63
C LEU A 248 21.52 31.12 13.11
N ALA A 249 21.67 30.94 14.41
CA ALA A 249 21.56 29.62 15.06
C ALA A 249 20.08 29.21 15.19
N MET A 250 19.83 27.94 15.54
CA MET A 250 18.46 27.43 15.69
C MET A 250 17.59 28.23 16.67
N ASP A 251 18.16 28.83 17.71
CA ASP A 251 17.42 29.63 18.70
C ASP A 251 17.18 31.10 18.29
N GLY A 252 17.57 31.46 17.06
CA GLY A 252 17.45 32.80 16.49
C GLY A 252 18.60 33.76 16.88
N SER A 253 19.58 33.31 17.66
CA SER A 253 20.75 34.11 17.98
C SER A 253 21.73 34.24 16.80
N PRO A 254 22.57 35.30 16.74
CA PRO A 254 23.57 35.43 15.70
C PRO A 254 24.62 34.31 15.78
N LEU A 255 24.75 33.53 14.72
CA LEU A 255 25.80 32.51 14.56
C LEU A 255 27.06 33.10 13.91
N LEU A 256 26.90 34.03 12.96
CA LEU A 256 28.01 34.68 12.27
C LEU A 256 27.67 36.14 11.93
N THR A 257 28.62 37.04 12.16
CA THR A 257 28.56 38.45 11.76
C THR A 257 29.60 38.76 10.69
N THR A 258 29.42 39.85 9.94
CA THR A 258 30.36 40.32 8.90
C THR A 258 31.60 41.02 9.47
N GLU A 259 31.75 41.09 10.79
CA GLU A 259 32.85 41.82 11.42
C GLU A 259 34.19 41.13 11.14
N GLY A 260 35.11 41.84 10.47
CA GLY A 260 36.41 41.27 10.07
C GLY A 260 36.35 40.33 8.85
N LEU A 261 35.21 40.21 8.17
CA LEU A 261 35.03 39.37 6.98
C LEU A 261 34.75 40.22 5.74
N ASP A 262 35.52 40.00 4.67
CA ASP A 262 35.24 40.58 3.35
C ASP A 262 34.18 39.74 2.62
N MET A 263 32.91 39.94 2.98
CA MET A 263 31.80 39.20 2.40
C MET A 263 31.64 39.49 0.90
N LYS A 264 31.46 38.44 0.11
CA LYS A 264 31.22 38.46 -1.33
C LYS A 264 29.89 37.79 -1.67
N GLY A 265 29.55 37.80 -2.96
CA GLY A 265 28.51 36.94 -3.52
C GLY A 265 27.11 37.20 -2.94
N PHE A 266 26.42 36.13 -2.52
CA PHE A 266 25.00 36.17 -2.11
C PHE A 266 24.76 37.11 -0.93
N ALA A 267 25.61 37.01 0.11
CA ALA A 267 25.51 37.86 1.30
C ALA A 267 25.69 39.34 0.94
N GLN A 268 26.70 39.67 0.14
CA GLN A 268 27.02 41.06 -0.20
C GLN A 268 26.05 41.68 -1.20
N ARG A 269 25.71 40.96 -2.27
CA ARG A 269 24.94 41.52 -3.41
C ARG A 269 23.44 41.57 -3.14
N MET A 270 22.93 40.63 -2.33
CA MET A 270 21.49 40.46 -2.10
C MET A 270 21.09 40.66 -0.63
N GLY A 271 22.04 40.90 0.28
CA GLY A 271 21.76 40.89 1.72
C GLY A 271 21.29 39.51 2.19
N GLY A 272 21.86 38.45 1.61
CA GLY A 272 21.51 37.07 1.90
C GLY A 272 21.87 36.66 3.34
N VAL A 273 20.96 35.93 3.97
CA VAL A 273 21.11 35.38 5.32
C VAL A 273 20.70 33.92 5.31
N VAL A 274 21.37 33.11 6.12
CA VAL A 274 20.98 31.71 6.39
C VAL A 274 20.59 31.54 7.85
N ALA A 275 19.65 30.65 8.12
CA ALA A 275 19.17 30.32 9.45
C ALA A 275 19.21 28.81 9.64
N GLU A 276 19.86 28.34 10.69
CA GLU A 276 19.98 26.91 10.98
C GLU A 276 18.61 26.27 11.24
N HIS A 277 18.40 25.09 10.67
CA HIS A 277 17.19 24.29 10.85
C HIS A 277 17.54 22.89 11.40
N PRO A 278 16.61 22.25 12.13
CA PRO A 278 16.77 20.87 12.53
C PRO A 278 16.97 19.97 11.31
N LEU A 279 17.85 18.97 11.42
CA LEU A 279 18.01 17.95 10.37
C LEU A 279 16.66 17.29 10.07
N THR A 280 16.35 17.12 8.79
CA THR A 280 15.22 16.29 8.38
C THR A 280 15.63 14.83 8.33
N THR A 281 14.71 13.99 8.75
CA THR A 281 14.86 12.54 8.67
C THR A 281 13.84 11.91 7.73
N LYS A 282 12.88 12.71 7.23
CA LYS A 282 11.88 12.20 6.29
C LYS A 282 12.50 11.84 4.94
N ASP A 283 11.79 11.02 4.18
CA ASP A 283 12.29 10.51 2.90
C ASP A 283 11.97 11.42 1.71
N ASP A 284 10.97 12.29 1.85
CA ASP A 284 10.51 13.27 0.86
C ASP A 284 11.10 14.68 1.08
N GLU A 285 11.89 14.87 2.14
CA GLU A 285 12.58 16.10 2.45
C GLU A 285 14.10 15.88 2.34
N ALA A 286 14.82 16.93 1.93
CA ALA A 286 16.28 16.95 1.91
C ALA A 286 16.80 18.07 2.81
N ASP A 287 17.89 17.80 3.51
CA ASP A 287 18.63 18.83 4.24
C ASP A 287 19.23 19.83 3.23
N MET A 288 19.25 21.11 3.58
CA MET A 288 19.82 22.17 2.77
C MET A 288 21.02 22.77 3.51
N ALA A 289 22.21 22.20 3.30
CA ALA A 289 23.41 22.65 3.99
C ALA A 289 23.80 24.09 3.61
N ALA A 290 24.48 24.78 4.52
CA ALA A 290 25.07 26.10 4.28
C ALA A 290 26.41 26.26 5.00
N ALA A 291 27.31 27.05 4.43
CA ALA A 291 28.58 27.38 5.06
C ALA A 291 29.07 28.78 4.66
N ALA A 292 29.74 29.44 5.61
CA ALA A 292 30.50 30.65 5.37
C ALA A 292 31.98 30.28 5.23
N VAL A 293 32.52 30.46 4.03
CA VAL A 293 33.86 29.99 3.67
C VAL A 293 34.71 31.15 3.16
N GLU A 294 35.84 31.37 3.81
CA GLU A 294 36.88 32.28 3.36
C GLU A 294 37.89 31.52 2.48
N VAL A 295 38.18 32.06 1.30
CA VAL A 295 39.14 31.45 0.38
C VAL A 295 40.47 32.20 0.47
N ILE A 296 41.54 31.45 0.72
CA ILE A 296 42.91 31.96 0.79
C ILE A 296 43.68 31.41 -0.41
N ALA A 297 44.28 32.30 -1.20
CA ALA A 297 45.10 31.98 -2.35
C ALA A 297 46.41 31.26 -1.95
N PRO A 298 47.07 30.54 -2.88
CA PRO A 298 48.36 29.90 -2.63
C PRO A 298 49.46 30.86 -2.12
N ASN A 299 49.39 32.13 -2.49
CA ASN A 299 50.29 33.19 -2.03
C ASN A 299 50.02 33.66 -0.58
N GLY A 300 48.96 33.16 0.07
CA GLY A 300 48.55 33.49 1.44
C GLY A 300 47.57 34.66 1.56
N GLU A 301 47.13 35.27 0.46
CA GLU A 301 46.18 36.38 0.45
C GLU A 301 44.73 35.88 0.54
N SER A 302 43.89 36.58 1.32
CA SER A 302 42.44 36.29 1.37
C SER A 302 41.75 36.87 0.13
N LEU A 303 40.99 36.03 -0.58
CA LEU A 303 40.22 36.41 -1.76
C LEU A 303 38.78 36.83 -1.42
N GLY A 304 38.37 36.68 -0.15
CA GLY A 304 37.05 37.02 0.36
C GLY A 304 36.35 35.86 1.05
N THR A 305 35.15 36.14 1.59
CA THR A 305 34.29 35.17 2.28
C THR A 305 32.95 35.04 1.57
N TRP A 306 32.55 33.81 1.25
CA TRP A 306 31.28 33.50 0.59
C TRP A 306 30.33 32.78 1.55
N LEU A 307 29.06 33.18 1.50
CA LEU A 307 27.97 32.45 2.14
C LEU A 307 27.34 31.50 1.10
N LEU A 308 27.65 30.22 1.22
CA LEU A 308 27.21 29.16 0.32
C LEU A 308 26.02 28.41 0.93
N SER A 309 25.12 27.91 0.09
CA SER A 309 24.01 27.06 0.48
C SER A 309 23.59 26.15 -0.67
N ALA A 310 23.12 24.95 -0.36
CA ALA A 310 22.55 23.99 -1.32
C ALA A 310 21.27 24.51 -1.97
N GLY A 311 20.59 25.46 -1.33
CA GLY A 311 19.42 26.14 -1.87
C GLY A 311 19.72 27.26 -2.87
N LEU A 312 21.00 27.62 -3.10
CA LEU A 312 21.36 28.64 -4.07
C LEU A 312 21.25 28.08 -5.49
N GLY A 313 20.12 28.34 -6.14
CA GLY A 313 19.89 28.07 -7.56
C GLY A 313 20.51 29.10 -8.54
N PRO A 314 20.37 28.88 -9.86
CA PRO A 314 20.88 29.77 -10.91
C PRO A 314 20.33 31.20 -10.88
N GLU A 315 19.19 31.42 -10.22
CA GLU A 315 18.54 32.71 -10.03
C GLU A 315 19.32 33.64 -9.07
N TYR A 316 20.27 33.09 -8.29
CA TYR A 316 21.10 33.88 -7.38
C TYR A 316 22.42 34.31 -8.05
N PRO A 317 23.07 35.40 -7.54
CA PRO A 317 24.32 35.85 -8.11
C PRO A 317 25.39 34.74 -8.10
N PRO A 318 26.19 34.61 -9.16
CA PRO A 318 27.25 33.61 -9.22
C PRO A 318 28.25 33.84 -8.08
N GLN A 319 28.54 32.77 -7.33
CA GLN A 319 29.55 32.77 -6.29
C GLN A 319 30.89 32.37 -6.93
N GLY A 320 31.87 33.26 -6.94
CA GLY A 320 33.19 32.96 -7.50
C GLY A 320 34.10 34.17 -7.54
N PHE A 321 35.35 33.95 -7.93
CA PHE A 321 36.43 34.94 -7.96
C PHE A 321 37.36 34.69 -9.15
N ASP A 322 38.16 35.70 -9.48
CA ASP A 322 39.21 35.58 -10.49
C ASP A 322 40.57 35.56 -9.79
N TYR A 323 41.45 34.64 -10.18
CA TYR A 323 42.81 34.52 -9.64
C TYR A 323 43.78 34.13 -10.75
N GLU A 324 44.87 34.88 -10.91
CA GLU A 324 45.90 34.67 -11.95
C GLU A 324 45.34 34.55 -13.38
N GLY A 325 44.28 35.30 -13.70
CA GLY A 325 43.65 35.30 -15.03
C GLY A 325 42.72 34.10 -15.28
N LYS A 326 42.48 33.26 -14.28
CA LYS A 326 41.49 32.17 -14.30
C LYS A 326 40.26 32.54 -13.49
N ARG A 327 39.10 32.10 -13.98
CA ARG A 327 37.81 32.24 -13.30
C ARG A 327 37.53 30.99 -12.48
N TYR A 328 37.24 31.17 -11.20
CA TYR A 328 36.81 30.12 -10.28
C TYR A 328 35.39 30.35 -9.79
N ASP A 329 34.55 29.32 -9.81
CA ASP A 329 33.23 29.33 -9.20
C ASP A 329 33.20 28.48 -7.92
N LEU A 330 32.54 29.00 -6.90
CA LEU A 330 32.30 28.32 -5.62
C LEU A 330 30.86 27.84 -5.58
N GLY A 331 30.65 26.64 -5.07
CA GLY A 331 29.31 26.08 -4.90
C GLY A 331 29.21 25.29 -3.61
N LEU A 332 28.00 25.19 -3.09
CA LEU A 332 27.63 24.15 -2.14
C LEU A 332 26.43 23.44 -2.75
N ARG A 333 26.56 22.13 -2.97
CA ARG A 333 25.56 21.35 -3.69
C ARG A 333 25.46 19.95 -3.09
N PHE A 334 24.45 19.20 -3.51
CA PHE A 334 24.38 17.77 -3.26
C PHE A 334 25.55 17.04 -3.92
N THR A 335 26.07 16.01 -3.25
CA THR A 335 27.22 15.22 -3.72
C THR A 335 26.92 14.61 -5.09
N ARG A 336 27.87 14.71 -6.03
CA ARG A 336 27.74 14.12 -7.37
C ARG A 336 28.65 12.92 -7.55
N TYR A 337 28.13 11.87 -8.17
CA TYR A 337 28.91 10.73 -8.65
C TYR A 337 29.02 10.80 -10.17
N TYR A 338 30.23 11.02 -10.67
CA TYR A 338 30.52 11.16 -12.10
C TYR A 338 30.79 9.79 -12.77
N PHE A 339 30.41 9.68 -14.03
CA PHE A 339 30.51 8.49 -14.86
C PHE A 339 31.42 8.74 -16.08
N PRO A 340 32.12 7.71 -16.58
CA PRO A 340 32.91 7.82 -17.81
C PRO A 340 32.06 7.76 -19.10
N PHE A 341 30.75 8.01 -18.99
CA PHE A 341 29.78 7.98 -20.08
C PHE A 341 28.65 8.97 -19.78
N THR A 342 27.95 9.40 -20.82
CA THR A 342 26.79 10.29 -20.70
C THR A 342 25.50 9.59 -21.05
N LEU A 343 24.41 10.04 -20.44
CA LEU A 343 23.04 9.68 -20.76
C LEU A 343 22.29 10.94 -21.19
N GLN A 344 21.60 10.89 -22.33
CA GLN A 344 20.78 12.00 -22.81
C GLN A 344 19.35 11.52 -23.07
N LEU A 345 18.36 12.17 -22.46
CA LEU A 345 16.95 11.89 -22.74
C LEU A 345 16.56 12.41 -24.12
N LYS A 346 16.07 11.52 -24.97
CA LYS A 346 15.56 11.83 -26.30
C LYS A 346 14.06 12.04 -26.30
N ASP A 347 13.35 11.22 -25.54
CA ASP A 347 11.88 11.17 -25.54
C ASP A 347 11.42 10.46 -24.26
N PHE A 348 10.47 11.04 -23.54
CA PHE A 348 9.78 10.49 -22.40
C PHE A 348 8.32 10.24 -22.77
N LYS A 349 7.81 9.08 -22.38
CA LYS A 349 6.42 8.71 -22.62
C LYS A 349 5.83 8.12 -21.36
N HIS A 350 4.58 8.46 -21.09
CA HIS A 350 3.77 7.72 -20.15
C HIS A 350 2.49 7.22 -20.81
N ASP A 351 1.90 6.18 -20.23
CA ASP A 351 0.56 5.71 -20.53
C ASP A 351 -0.31 5.93 -19.29
N LEU A 352 -1.52 6.43 -19.46
CA LEU A 352 -2.52 6.55 -18.39
C LEU A 352 -3.54 5.41 -18.47
N TYR A 353 -4.20 5.09 -17.35
CA TYR A 353 -5.41 4.29 -17.42
C TYR A 353 -6.55 5.14 -18.01
N PRO A 354 -7.31 4.61 -18.98
CA PRO A 354 -8.34 5.39 -19.67
C PRO A 354 -9.35 6.05 -18.74
N GLY A 355 -9.59 7.34 -18.92
CA GLY A 355 -10.49 8.16 -18.11
C GLY A 355 -9.94 8.48 -16.71
N THR A 356 -8.62 8.43 -16.50
CA THR A 356 -7.98 8.76 -15.21
C THR A 356 -6.60 9.42 -15.38
N ASN A 357 -6.14 10.11 -14.34
CA ASN A 357 -4.77 10.62 -14.24
C ASN A 357 -3.79 9.60 -13.60
N ILE A 358 -4.15 8.32 -13.56
CA ILE A 358 -3.32 7.29 -12.92
C ILE A 358 -2.33 6.77 -13.97
N PRO A 359 -1.00 6.91 -13.76
CA PRO A 359 -0.02 6.33 -14.66
C PRO A 359 -0.07 4.81 -14.64
N LYS A 360 -0.16 4.22 -15.83
CA LYS A 360 -0.09 2.79 -16.10
C LYS A 360 1.34 2.34 -16.38
N ASN A 361 2.10 3.12 -17.14
CA ASN A 361 3.51 2.89 -17.42
C ASN A 361 4.20 4.21 -17.77
N TYR A 362 5.51 4.28 -17.64
CA TYR A 362 6.32 5.36 -18.17
C TYR A 362 7.71 4.87 -18.55
N SER A 363 8.27 5.51 -19.58
CA SER A 363 9.50 5.11 -20.26
C SER A 363 10.30 6.31 -20.74
N SER A 364 11.61 6.16 -20.74
CA SER A 364 12.60 7.11 -21.24
C SER A 364 13.43 6.47 -22.34
N ASP A 365 13.40 7.04 -23.53
CA ASP A 365 14.38 6.75 -24.58
C ASP A 365 15.64 7.58 -24.33
N VAL A 366 16.75 6.90 -24.04
CA VAL A 366 17.99 7.52 -23.61
C VAL A 366 19.10 7.13 -24.57
N LEU A 367 19.86 8.12 -25.04
CA LEU A 367 21.09 7.90 -25.78
C LEU A 367 22.24 7.70 -24.79
N ILE A 368 22.91 6.55 -24.88
CA ILE A 368 24.16 6.28 -24.17
C ILE A 368 25.30 6.71 -25.09
N ASP A 369 26.23 7.51 -24.57
CA ASP A 369 27.48 7.83 -25.26
C ASP A 369 28.67 7.59 -24.32
N ASN A 370 29.55 6.68 -24.72
CA ASN A 370 30.78 6.35 -24.00
C ASN A 370 31.97 6.54 -24.95
N SER A 371 32.69 7.64 -24.75
CA SER A 371 33.84 8.02 -25.57
C SER A 371 35.03 7.08 -25.41
N GLU A 372 35.18 6.42 -24.24
CA GLU A 372 36.27 5.46 -23.99
C GLU A 372 36.10 4.17 -24.79
N THR A 373 34.86 3.71 -24.97
CA THR A 373 34.57 2.46 -25.71
C THR A 373 34.14 2.72 -27.15
N GLY A 374 33.81 3.97 -27.51
CA GLY A 374 33.21 4.35 -28.79
C GLY A 374 31.75 3.91 -28.95
N GLU A 375 31.08 3.56 -27.84
CA GLU A 375 29.69 3.13 -27.85
C GLU A 375 28.76 4.34 -27.91
N ASN A 376 27.89 4.39 -28.92
CA ASN A 376 26.84 5.39 -29.05
C ASN A 376 25.55 4.71 -29.53
N ARG A 377 24.57 4.51 -28.63
CA ARG A 377 23.33 3.79 -28.96
C ARG A 377 22.11 4.25 -28.17
N PRO A 378 20.91 4.26 -28.78
CA PRO A 378 19.67 4.48 -28.05
C PRO A 378 19.35 3.27 -27.15
N THR A 379 18.69 3.53 -26.03
CA THR A 379 18.29 2.56 -25.04
C THR A 379 16.98 3.00 -24.39
N LEU A 380 15.98 2.13 -24.41
CA LEU A 380 14.74 2.37 -23.68
C LEU A 380 14.89 1.91 -22.22
N ILE A 381 14.67 2.82 -21.28
CA ILE A 381 14.54 2.55 -19.84
C ILE A 381 13.07 2.71 -19.48
N TYR A 382 12.44 1.71 -18.89
CA TYR A 382 11.02 1.78 -18.54
C TYR A 382 10.72 0.97 -17.28
N MET A 383 9.49 1.08 -16.78
CA MET A 383 9.05 0.38 -15.56
C MET A 383 9.44 -1.10 -15.57
N ASN A 384 10.07 -1.55 -14.48
CA ASN A 384 10.53 -2.94 -14.28
C ASN A 384 11.62 -3.44 -15.26
N HIS A 385 12.17 -2.56 -16.09
CA HIS A 385 13.22 -2.87 -17.07
C HIS A 385 14.37 -1.85 -16.96
N PRO A 386 15.21 -1.98 -15.91
CA PRO A 386 16.29 -1.05 -15.67
C PRO A 386 17.46 -1.25 -16.64
N LEU A 387 18.17 -0.16 -16.93
CA LEU A 387 19.45 -0.20 -17.65
C LEU A 387 20.56 -0.58 -16.65
N ARG A 388 21.28 -1.67 -16.93
CA ARG A 388 22.50 -2.03 -16.20
C ARG A 388 23.71 -1.72 -17.07
N TYR A 389 24.50 -0.72 -16.68
CA TYR A 389 25.63 -0.21 -17.46
C TYR A 389 26.74 0.31 -16.55
N GLY A 390 28.01 0.04 -16.87
CA GLY A 390 29.15 0.55 -16.10
C GLY A 390 29.22 0.10 -14.63
N GLY A 391 28.53 -0.97 -14.24
CA GLY A 391 28.40 -1.40 -12.84
C GLY A 391 27.30 -0.68 -12.05
N TYR A 392 26.52 0.18 -12.71
CA TYR A 392 25.37 0.89 -12.17
C TYR A 392 24.06 0.34 -12.73
N THR A 393 22.99 0.52 -11.96
CA THR A 393 21.62 0.19 -12.37
C THR A 393 20.80 1.48 -12.37
N PHE A 394 20.32 1.88 -13.55
CA PHE A 394 19.48 3.05 -13.77
C PHE A 394 18.03 2.61 -13.96
N PHE A 395 17.14 3.11 -13.13
CA PHE A 395 15.73 2.77 -13.17
C PHE A 395 14.89 4.00 -13.21
N GLN A 396 13.88 3.96 -14.07
CA GLN A 396 12.84 4.96 -14.10
C GLN A 396 12.14 4.98 -12.74
N ALA A 397 12.34 6.06 -11.95
CA ALA A 397 11.77 6.17 -10.62
C ALA A 397 10.52 7.06 -10.63
N SER A 398 10.65 8.24 -11.25
CA SER A 398 9.58 9.23 -11.37
C SER A 398 9.76 10.05 -12.65
N PHE A 399 8.87 11.00 -12.86
CA PHE A 399 8.94 12.03 -13.88
C PHE A 399 8.46 13.36 -13.29
N ASP A 400 8.73 14.46 -14.00
CA ASP A 400 8.44 15.82 -13.56
C ASP A 400 8.26 16.74 -14.79
N ASN A 401 8.01 18.04 -14.56
CA ASN A 401 7.92 19.08 -15.59
C ASN A 401 6.89 18.78 -16.70
N GLN A 402 5.66 18.37 -16.34
CA GLN A 402 4.61 18.08 -17.33
C GLN A 402 5.06 17.03 -18.37
N ASP A 403 5.68 15.94 -17.90
CA ASP A 403 6.12 14.81 -18.71
C ASP A 403 7.31 15.09 -19.64
N THR A 404 8.12 16.11 -19.37
CA THR A 404 9.35 16.37 -20.15
C THR A 404 10.64 16.06 -19.39
N THR A 405 10.54 15.56 -18.16
CA THR A 405 11.70 15.19 -17.34
C THR A 405 11.59 13.75 -16.85
N SER A 406 12.68 13.00 -17.02
CA SER A 406 12.87 11.69 -16.41
C SER A 406 13.72 11.78 -15.15
N ILE A 407 13.23 11.17 -14.07
CA ILE A 407 14.01 10.99 -12.84
C ILE A 407 14.37 9.50 -12.74
N LEU A 408 15.65 9.22 -12.97
CA LEU A 408 16.23 7.90 -12.83
C LEU A 408 16.84 7.76 -11.44
N GLN A 409 16.49 6.72 -10.69
CA GLN A 409 17.28 6.37 -9.52
C GLN A 409 18.40 5.42 -9.95
N VAL A 410 19.56 5.59 -9.32
CA VAL A 410 20.84 4.99 -9.69
C VAL A 410 21.39 4.24 -8.50
N VAL A 411 21.62 2.94 -8.67
CA VAL A 411 22.16 2.07 -7.61
C VAL A 411 23.46 1.43 -8.09
N ARG A 412 24.47 1.48 -7.22
CA ARG A 412 25.71 0.71 -7.36
C ARG A 412 25.80 -0.30 -6.23
N ASN A 413 25.91 -1.58 -6.56
CA ASN A 413 26.07 -2.63 -5.56
C ASN A 413 27.02 -3.72 -6.08
N PRO A 414 28.30 -3.72 -5.67
CA PRO A 414 29.27 -4.76 -6.06
C PRO A 414 28.88 -6.17 -5.61
N SER A 415 28.05 -6.30 -4.58
CA SER A 415 27.64 -7.57 -3.96
C SER A 415 26.30 -8.11 -4.44
N TRP A 416 25.69 -7.51 -5.47
CA TRP A 416 24.29 -7.72 -5.86
C TRP A 416 23.90 -9.18 -6.18
N LEU A 417 24.86 -10.04 -6.59
CA LEU A 417 24.61 -11.46 -6.87
C LEU A 417 24.51 -12.34 -5.62
N LEU A 418 25.16 -11.95 -4.52
CA LEU A 418 25.24 -12.77 -3.31
C LEU A 418 23.85 -13.05 -2.67
N PRO A 419 22.92 -12.07 -2.59
CA PRO A 419 21.58 -12.33 -2.09
C PRO A 419 20.89 -13.42 -2.91
N TYR A 420 20.96 -13.37 -4.24
CA TYR A 420 20.32 -14.36 -5.12
C TYR A 420 20.77 -15.80 -4.83
N PHE A 421 22.08 -16.02 -4.71
CA PHE A 421 22.60 -17.35 -4.37
C PHE A 421 22.20 -17.78 -2.97
N ALA A 422 22.27 -16.88 -2.00
CA ALA A 422 21.90 -17.16 -0.62
C ALA A 422 20.44 -17.61 -0.51
N VAL A 423 19.51 -16.83 -1.07
CA VAL A 423 18.08 -17.08 -0.97
C VAL A 423 17.64 -18.33 -1.74
N ALA A 424 18.27 -18.60 -2.88
CA ALA A 424 18.06 -19.85 -3.63
C ALA A 424 18.46 -21.07 -2.80
N LEU A 425 19.63 -21.03 -2.15
CA LEU A 425 20.07 -22.11 -1.26
C LEU A 425 19.12 -22.30 -0.08
N VAL A 426 18.71 -21.22 0.60
CA VAL A 426 17.75 -21.31 1.72
C VAL A 426 16.44 -21.93 1.22
N GLY A 427 15.85 -21.41 0.14
CA GLY A 427 14.59 -21.90 -0.43
C GLY A 427 14.63 -23.38 -0.83
N ILE A 428 15.66 -23.80 -1.57
CA ILE A 428 15.87 -25.20 -1.96
C ILE A 428 16.06 -26.08 -0.72
N GLY A 429 16.86 -25.63 0.24
CA GLY A 429 17.08 -26.33 1.51
C GLY A 429 15.79 -26.54 2.30
N MET A 430 14.96 -25.50 2.43
CA MET A 430 13.65 -25.58 3.07
C MET A 430 12.71 -26.54 2.33
N LEU A 431 12.63 -26.46 1.00
CA LEU A 431 11.77 -27.30 0.19
C LEU A 431 12.15 -28.78 0.31
N VAL A 432 13.44 -29.09 0.14
CA VAL A 432 13.95 -30.46 0.32
C VAL A 432 13.67 -30.95 1.74
N HIS A 433 13.91 -30.13 2.75
CA HIS A 433 13.62 -30.50 4.14
C HIS A 433 12.13 -30.78 4.37
N PHE A 434 11.26 -29.92 3.86
CA PHE A 434 9.81 -30.05 3.95
C PHE A 434 9.30 -31.33 3.27
N VAL A 435 9.71 -31.59 2.02
CA VAL A 435 9.31 -32.78 1.25
C VAL A 435 9.76 -34.07 1.94
N LEU A 436 11.00 -34.11 2.43
CA LEU A 436 11.50 -35.26 3.21
C LEU A 436 10.72 -35.47 4.51
N GLY A 437 10.36 -34.38 5.20
CA GLY A 437 9.54 -34.42 6.41
C GLY A 437 8.13 -34.94 6.14
N LEU A 438 7.46 -34.38 5.14
CA LEU A 438 6.11 -34.75 4.72
C LEU A 438 6.04 -36.21 4.26
N SER A 439 6.99 -36.64 3.44
CA SER A 439 7.07 -38.02 2.95
C SER A 439 7.21 -39.03 4.09
N LYS A 440 8.07 -38.74 5.09
CA LYS A 440 8.21 -39.57 6.30
C LYS A 440 6.94 -39.59 7.13
N PHE A 441 6.26 -38.46 7.29
CA PHE A 441 5.00 -38.38 8.01
C PHE A 441 3.91 -39.24 7.34
N LEU A 442 3.73 -39.09 6.03
CA LEU A 442 2.76 -39.86 5.25
C LEU A 442 3.07 -41.36 5.28
N ALA A 443 4.35 -41.74 5.15
CA ALA A 443 4.77 -43.14 5.23
C ALA A 443 4.48 -43.77 6.61
N ARG A 444 4.80 -43.07 7.71
CA ARG A 444 4.48 -43.52 9.07
C ARG A 444 2.98 -43.67 9.29
N LYS A 445 2.18 -42.77 8.71
CA LYS A 445 0.73 -42.82 8.80
C LYS A 445 0.15 -44.01 8.04
N ARG A 446 0.60 -44.23 6.79
CA ARG A 446 0.24 -45.43 6.00
C ARG A 446 0.59 -46.71 6.76
N LYS A 447 1.78 -46.77 7.35
CA LYS A 447 2.22 -47.91 8.18
C LYS A 447 1.29 -48.14 9.38
N ARG A 448 0.95 -47.11 10.16
CA ARG A 448 0.01 -47.23 11.29
C ARG A 448 -1.38 -47.71 10.86
N VAL A 449 -1.89 -47.23 9.72
CA VAL A 449 -3.17 -47.69 9.16
C VAL A 449 -3.10 -49.16 8.77
N ALA A 450 -2.00 -49.59 8.12
CA ALA A 450 -1.79 -50.99 7.77
C ALA A 450 -1.62 -51.90 9.00
N GLU A 451 -0.89 -51.46 10.03
CA GLU A 451 -0.71 -52.19 11.29
C GLU A 451 -2.01 -52.30 12.10
N SER A 452 -2.90 -51.29 12.03
CA SER A 452 -4.25 -51.38 12.60
C SER A 452 -5.21 -52.28 11.82
N ALA A 453 -4.81 -52.73 10.63
CA ALA A 453 -5.63 -53.58 9.74
C ALA A 453 -5.31 -55.09 9.84
N ILE A 454 -4.57 -55.53 10.88
CA ILE A 454 -4.32 -56.96 11.14
C ILE A 454 -5.64 -57.63 11.59
N PRO A 455 -6.04 -58.79 11.04
CA PRO A 455 -7.39 -59.33 11.22
C PRO A 455 -7.53 -60.05 12.56
N SER A 456 -8.32 -59.49 13.48
CA SER A 456 -8.78 -60.20 14.67
C SER A 456 -10.29 -60.44 14.62
N ALA A 457 -10.63 -61.73 14.56
CA ALA A 457 -11.91 -62.36 14.87
C ALA A 457 -13.12 -62.05 13.97
N LYS A 458 -13.75 -63.16 13.54
CA LYS A 458 -15.04 -63.36 12.84
C LYS A 458 -15.83 -62.10 12.44
N PRO A 459 -16.35 -62.02 11.20
CA PRO A 459 -17.28 -60.96 10.84
C PRO A 459 -18.51 -61.09 11.74
N VAL A 460 -18.62 -60.20 12.73
CA VAL A 460 -19.92 -59.85 13.24
C VAL A 460 -20.63 -59.27 12.02
N ASN A 461 -21.69 -59.93 11.57
CA ASN A 461 -22.63 -59.36 10.62
C ASN A 461 -23.22 -58.10 11.27
N VAL A 462 -22.50 -56.99 11.16
CA VAL A 462 -23.10 -55.67 11.22
C VAL A 462 -23.87 -55.57 9.91
N PRO A 463 -25.21 -55.42 9.95
CA PRO A 463 -25.98 -55.23 8.73
C PRO A 463 -25.33 -54.09 7.95
N ALA A 464 -25.13 -54.29 6.64
CA ALA A 464 -24.79 -53.23 5.72
C ALA A 464 -25.98 -52.25 5.63
N GLY A 465 -26.15 -51.43 6.67
CA GLY A 465 -27.14 -50.38 6.70
C GLY A 465 -26.69 -49.27 5.76
N GLY A 466 -27.31 -49.20 4.58
CA GLY A 466 -27.23 -48.07 3.65
C GLY A 466 -27.76 -46.73 4.21
N GLY A 467 -27.84 -46.55 5.53
CA GLY A 467 -28.47 -45.39 6.20
C GLY A 467 -27.54 -44.21 6.53
N GLY A 468 -26.24 -44.29 6.23
CA GLY A 468 -25.27 -43.26 6.64
C GLY A 468 -25.06 -42.08 5.68
N TRP A 469 -25.67 -42.10 4.49
CA TRP A 469 -25.45 -41.12 3.41
C TRP A 469 -26.65 -40.25 3.08
N ALA A 470 -27.86 -40.61 3.54
CA ALA A 470 -29.06 -39.81 3.30
C ALA A 470 -28.91 -38.39 3.86
N LEU A 471 -28.47 -38.24 5.11
CA LEU A 471 -28.28 -36.94 5.74
C LEU A 471 -27.18 -36.08 5.05
N PRO A 472 -25.96 -36.61 4.78
CA PRO A 472 -24.97 -35.89 3.97
C PRO A 472 -25.48 -35.48 2.59
N ALA A 473 -26.22 -36.35 1.90
CA ALA A 473 -26.77 -36.04 0.58
C ALA A 473 -27.79 -34.91 0.65
N ILE A 474 -28.75 -34.96 1.60
CA ILE A 474 -29.74 -33.90 1.82
C ILE A 474 -29.05 -32.55 2.11
N ILE A 475 -28.09 -32.53 3.02
CA ILE A 475 -27.36 -31.31 3.38
C ILE A 475 -26.58 -30.76 2.18
N LEU A 476 -25.92 -31.62 1.41
CA LEU A 476 -25.22 -31.21 0.19
C LEU A 476 -26.19 -30.66 -0.85
N THR A 477 -27.36 -31.27 -1.02
CA THR A 477 -28.43 -30.77 -1.89
C THR A 477 -28.91 -29.39 -1.44
N ILE A 478 -29.10 -29.14 -0.14
CA ILE A 478 -29.42 -27.80 0.39
C ILE A 478 -28.29 -26.81 0.05
N GLY A 479 -27.03 -27.22 0.20
CA GLY A 479 -25.88 -26.41 -0.22
C GLY A 479 -25.90 -26.08 -1.71
N LEU A 480 -26.16 -27.07 -2.58
CA LEU A 480 -26.27 -26.88 -4.03
C LEU A 480 -27.45 -25.97 -4.39
N ILE A 481 -28.60 -26.11 -3.72
CA ILE A 481 -29.75 -25.22 -3.90
C ILE A 481 -29.38 -23.80 -3.48
N THR A 482 -28.65 -23.62 -2.36
CA THR A 482 -28.19 -22.31 -1.90
C THR A 482 -27.30 -21.63 -2.95
N VAL A 483 -26.40 -22.41 -3.57
CA VAL A 483 -25.56 -21.94 -4.69
C VAL A 483 -26.42 -21.60 -5.91
N PHE A 484 -27.35 -22.48 -6.28
CA PHE A 484 -28.20 -22.31 -7.45
C PHE A 484 -29.16 -21.13 -7.30
N MET A 485 -29.68 -20.84 -6.11
CA MET A 485 -30.53 -19.67 -5.83
C MET A 485 -29.83 -18.35 -6.16
N GLY A 486 -28.50 -18.27 -6.05
CA GLY A 486 -27.71 -17.12 -6.48
C GLY A 486 -27.83 -16.82 -7.98
N PHE A 487 -28.11 -17.82 -8.82
CA PHE A 487 -28.24 -17.67 -10.27
C PHE A 487 -29.62 -17.10 -10.71
N PHE A 488 -30.62 -17.07 -9.82
CA PHE A 488 -32.00 -16.67 -10.15
C PHE A 488 -32.45 -15.39 -9.44
N GLN A 489 -31.55 -14.61 -8.84
CA GLN A 489 -31.88 -13.29 -8.29
C GLN A 489 -32.08 -12.27 -9.42
N ARG A 490 -33.18 -12.39 -10.17
CA ARG A 490 -33.56 -11.41 -11.20
C ARG A 490 -34.33 -10.24 -10.58
N SER A 491 -34.22 -9.06 -11.19
CA SER A 491 -35.07 -7.93 -10.83
C SER A 491 -36.55 -8.31 -11.04
N LYS A 492 -37.42 -7.78 -10.17
CA LYS A 492 -38.87 -7.88 -10.30
C LYS A 492 -39.47 -6.75 -11.15
N SER A 493 -38.62 -5.91 -11.75
CA SER A 493 -39.03 -4.81 -12.62
C SER A 493 -39.83 -5.30 -13.82
N ASP A 494 -40.83 -4.52 -14.22
CA ASP A 494 -41.50 -4.66 -15.51
C ASP A 494 -40.62 -4.15 -16.68
N PHE A 495 -39.63 -3.30 -16.38
CA PHE A 495 -38.61 -2.87 -17.33
C PHE A 495 -37.50 -3.92 -17.50
N ALA A 496 -36.86 -3.93 -18.68
CA ALA A 496 -35.72 -4.80 -18.97
C ALA A 496 -34.40 -4.31 -18.30
N THR A 497 -34.44 -4.07 -16.98
CA THR A 497 -33.35 -3.45 -16.21
C THR A 497 -32.06 -4.24 -16.22
N GLN A 498 -32.13 -5.57 -16.38
CA GLN A 498 -30.95 -6.41 -16.56
C GLN A 498 -30.21 -6.10 -17.88
N ARG A 499 -30.93 -5.80 -18.96
CA ARG A 499 -30.28 -5.42 -20.23
C ARG A 499 -29.57 -4.08 -20.10
N PHE A 500 -30.21 -3.13 -19.41
CA PHE A 500 -29.64 -1.82 -19.11
C PHE A 500 -28.39 -1.94 -18.22
N ALA A 501 -28.46 -2.82 -17.21
CA ALA A 501 -27.35 -3.13 -16.32
C ALA A 501 -26.07 -3.58 -17.05
N GLU A 502 -26.20 -4.23 -18.21
CA GLU A 502 -25.08 -4.73 -19.03
C GLU A 502 -24.48 -3.68 -19.99
N LEU A 503 -25.02 -2.46 -20.04
CA LEU A 503 -24.45 -1.41 -20.89
C LEU A 503 -23.02 -1.05 -20.41
N PRO A 504 -22.05 -0.97 -21.33
CA PRO A 504 -20.67 -0.67 -20.98
C PRO A 504 -20.47 0.82 -20.71
N VAL A 505 -19.65 1.14 -19.70
CA VAL A 505 -19.23 2.49 -19.33
C VAL A 505 -17.77 2.46 -18.91
N GLN A 506 -17.02 3.53 -19.23
CA GLN A 506 -15.68 3.74 -18.70
C GLN A 506 -15.78 4.49 -17.36
N ASN A 507 -15.25 3.87 -16.30
CA ASN A 507 -15.14 4.48 -14.99
C ASN A 507 -13.96 3.89 -14.21
N GLY A 508 -13.20 4.73 -13.51
CA GLY A 508 -12.10 4.28 -12.67
C GLY A 508 -10.98 3.53 -13.41
N GLY A 509 -10.71 3.87 -14.67
CA GLY A 509 -9.60 3.28 -15.45
C GLY A 509 -9.95 2.02 -16.25
N ARG A 510 -11.21 1.59 -16.26
CA ARG A 510 -11.67 0.38 -16.97
C ARG A 510 -13.07 0.53 -17.56
N ILE A 511 -13.37 -0.34 -18.52
CA ILE A 511 -14.74 -0.52 -19.04
C ILE A 511 -15.45 -1.57 -18.19
N LEU A 512 -16.61 -1.23 -17.65
CA LEU A 512 -17.40 -2.03 -16.71
C LEU A 512 -18.91 -1.88 -17.00
N PRO A 513 -19.78 -2.75 -16.47
CA PRO A 513 -21.24 -2.61 -16.64
C PRO A 513 -21.80 -1.47 -15.78
N LEU A 514 -22.86 -0.80 -16.23
CA LEU A 514 -23.60 0.19 -15.41
C LEU A 514 -24.05 -0.38 -14.05
N ASP A 515 -24.34 -1.69 -13.97
CA ASP A 515 -24.60 -2.38 -12.71
C ASP A 515 -23.46 -2.23 -11.69
N SER A 516 -22.20 -2.33 -12.12
CA SER A 516 -21.04 -2.14 -11.25
C SER A 516 -20.95 -0.69 -10.73
N VAL A 517 -21.19 0.31 -11.60
CA VAL A 517 -21.25 1.73 -11.17
C VAL A 517 -22.31 1.91 -10.09
N ALA A 518 -23.54 1.48 -10.37
CA ALA A 518 -24.67 1.67 -9.47
C ALA A 518 -24.44 0.98 -8.11
N ARG A 519 -23.92 -0.25 -8.11
CA ARG A 519 -23.63 -1.00 -6.89
C ARG A 519 -22.49 -0.38 -6.09
N ASN A 520 -21.45 0.10 -6.75
CA ASN A 520 -20.31 0.72 -6.09
C ASN A 520 -20.70 2.07 -5.48
N ALA A 521 -21.49 2.88 -6.21
CA ALA A 521 -22.03 4.13 -5.70
C ALA A 521 -22.91 3.93 -4.46
N LEU A 522 -23.86 2.98 -4.51
CA LEU A 522 -24.68 2.66 -3.34
C LEU A 522 -23.86 2.12 -2.17
N ARG A 523 -22.75 1.39 -2.40
CA ARG A 523 -21.87 0.95 -1.31
C ARG A 523 -21.20 2.14 -0.61
N ILE A 524 -20.70 3.11 -1.39
CA ILE A 524 -20.08 4.33 -0.87
C ILE A 524 -21.10 5.14 -0.06
N ILE A 525 -22.28 5.39 -0.64
CA ILE A 525 -23.31 6.29 -0.10
C ILE A 525 -24.08 5.64 1.07
N SER A 526 -24.50 4.38 0.92
CA SER A 526 -25.46 3.71 1.82
C SER A 526 -24.87 2.52 2.60
N GLY A 527 -23.70 2.01 2.17
CA GLY A 527 -23.16 0.72 2.65
C GLY A 527 -23.96 -0.51 2.18
N ARG A 528 -24.86 -0.34 1.20
CA ARG A 528 -25.70 -1.40 0.62
C ARG A 528 -25.51 -1.45 -0.90
N GLN A 529 -26.04 -2.49 -1.54
CA GLN A 529 -26.06 -2.64 -3.00
C GLN A 529 -27.48 -2.56 -3.58
N SER A 530 -28.42 -2.05 -2.79
CA SER A 530 -29.84 -1.95 -3.13
C SER A 530 -30.48 -0.92 -2.22
N VAL A 531 -31.47 -0.19 -2.73
CA VAL A 531 -32.24 0.78 -1.95
C VAL A 531 -33.44 0.07 -1.33
N ARG A 532 -33.77 0.45 -0.10
CA ARG A 532 -34.98 -0.02 0.60
C ARG A 532 -35.83 1.20 0.90
N LEU A 533 -36.99 1.27 0.28
CA LEU A 533 -37.97 2.34 0.44
C LEU A 533 -38.73 2.19 1.77
N GLU A 534 -39.48 3.23 2.16
CA GLU A 534 -40.24 3.27 3.42
C GLU A 534 -41.32 2.17 3.49
N ASP A 535 -41.96 1.87 2.37
CA ASP A 535 -42.93 0.77 2.19
C ASP A 535 -42.28 -0.64 2.24
N LYS A 536 -40.95 -0.70 2.46
CA LYS A 536 -40.09 -1.88 2.45
C LYS A 536 -39.89 -2.51 1.07
N THR A 537 -40.32 -1.86 0.00
CA THR A 537 -39.97 -2.23 -1.37
C THR A 537 -38.45 -2.12 -1.55
N LYS A 538 -37.87 -3.09 -2.26
CA LYS A 538 -36.43 -3.18 -2.51
C LYS A 538 -36.16 -2.90 -3.99
N LEU A 539 -35.48 -1.80 -4.26
CA LEU A 539 -34.99 -1.48 -5.60
C LEU A 539 -33.59 -2.07 -5.79
N SER A 540 -33.35 -2.65 -6.96
CA SER A 540 -31.99 -3.01 -7.40
C SER A 540 -31.13 -1.75 -7.61
N ALA A 541 -29.81 -1.93 -7.68
CA ALA A 541 -28.90 -0.81 -7.93
C ALA A 541 -29.17 -0.14 -9.28
N SER A 542 -29.38 -0.93 -10.33
CA SER A 542 -29.63 -0.41 -11.69
C SER A 542 -30.98 0.28 -11.81
N GLU A 543 -32.02 -0.17 -11.07
CA GLU A 543 -33.29 0.57 -10.97
C GLU A 543 -33.10 1.92 -10.27
N TRP A 544 -32.36 1.94 -9.18
CA TRP A 544 -32.03 3.20 -8.51
C TRP A 544 -31.28 4.17 -9.42
N LEU A 545 -30.32 3.68 -10.21
CA LEU A 545 -29.59 4.52 -11.16
C LEU A 545 -30.50 5.06 -12.29
N LEU A 546 -31.45 4.25 -12.77
CA LEU A 546 -32.46 4.70 -13.74
C LEU A 546 -33.37 5.78 -13.17
N ASP A 547 -33.87 5.58 -11.94
CA ASP A 547 -34.67 6.59 -11.24
C ASP A 547 -33.85 7.87 -11.02
N LEU A 548 -32.58 7.74 -10.58
CA LEU A 548 -31.69 8.86 -10.35
C LEU A 548 -31.46 9.71 -11.61
N ALA A 549 -31.25 9.06 -12.75
CA ALA A 549 -30.98 9.76 -14.01
C ALA A 549 -32.23 10.35 -14.66
N TYR A 550 -33.36 9.63 -14.64
CA TYR A 550 -34.53 9.97 -15.47
C TYR A 550 -35.78 10.37 -14.69
N LYS A 551 -35.80 10.13 -13.37
CA LYS A 551 -36.88 10.54 -12.44
C LYS A 551 -36.28 11.13 -11.13
N PRO A 552 -35.41 12.15 -11.22
CA PRO A 552 -34.69 12.68 -10.05
C PRO A 552 -35.64 13.14 -8.94
N ASP A 553 -36.80 13.73 -9.27
CA ASP A 553 -37.81 14.13 -8.29
C ASP A 553 -38.27 12.98 -7.36
N GLN A 554 -38.29 11.75 -7.88
CA GLN A 554 -38.61 10.55 -7.08
C GLN A 554 -37.36 10.05 -6.35
N ALA A 555 -36.24 9.95 -7.04
CA ALA A 555 -34.99 9.43 -6.50
C ALA A 555 -34.43 10.26 -5.35
N ASP A 556 -34.63 11.58 -5.38
CA ASP A 556 -34.18 12.53 -4.36
C ASP A 556 -34.92 12.33 -3.03
N GLY A 557 -36.10 11.69 -3.06
CA GLY A 557 -36.86 11.29 -1.88
C GLY A 557 -36.42 9.94 -1.28
N TYR A 558 -35.55 9.17 -1.95
CA TYR A 558 -35.17 7.84 -1.46
C TYR A 558 -34.16 7.93 -0.30
N PRO A 559 -34.31 7.12 0.76
CA PRO A 559 -33.41 7.14 1.91
C PRO A 559 -32.11 6.38 1.61
N VAL A 560 -31.17 7.03 0.91
CA VAL A 560 -29.92 6.42 0.44
C VAL A 560 -28.69 6.81 1.28
N PHE A 561 -28.64 8.00 1.85
CA PHE A 561 -27.47 8.49 2.58
C PHE A 561 -27.41 7.92 3.99
N ARG A 562 -26.37 7.14 4.29
CA ARG A 562 -26.18 6.58 5.63
C ARG A 562 -25.36 7.51 6.52
N ILE A 563 -25.94 7.98 7.62
CA ILE A 563 -25.27 8.83 8.62
C ILE A 563 -25.31 8.11 9.97
N ASP A 564 -24.14 7.69 10.46
CA ASP A 564 -24.02 6.99 11.75
C ASP A 564 -23.49 7.90 12.88
N ASN A 565 -22.78 8.98 12.54
CA ASN A 565 -22.10 9.83 13.53
C ASN A 565 -23.07 10.84 14.18
N PRO A 566 -23.27 10.80 15.52
CA PRO A 566 -24.17 11.73 16.22
C PRO A 566 -23.80 13.21 16.06
N GLU A 567 -22.51 13.54 15.97
CA GLU A 567 -22.05 14.93 15.84
C GLU A 567 -22.41 15.50 14.46
N VAL A 568 -22.35 14.68 13.40
CA VAL A 568 -22.81 15.07 12.06
C VAL A 568 -24.32 15.30 12.06
N LEU A 569 -25.10 14.45 12.73
CA LEU A 569 -26.54 14.67 12.90
C LEU A 569 -26.85 15.95 13.69
N GLY A 570 -26.04 16.24 14.70
CA GLY A 570 -26.12 17.46 15.50
C GLY A 570 -25.97 18.75 14.70
N LEU A 571 -25.21 18.75 13.59
CA LEU A 571 -25.10 19.91 12.68
C LEU A 571 -26.45 20.33 12.11
N PHE A 572 -27.37 19.38 11.93
CA PHE A 572 -28.71 19.61 11.39
C PHE A 572 -29.78 19.82 12.47
N GLY A 573 -29.38 19.75 13.75
CA GLY A 573 -30.32 19.70 14.87
C GLY A 573 -31.08 18.37 14.95
N TRP A 574 -30.57 17.29 14.33
CA TRP A 574 -31.19 15.97 14.38
C TRP A 574 -30.62 15.16 15.53
N GLU A 575 -31.50 14.54 16.31
CA GLU A 575 -31.10 13.55 17.30
C GLU A 575 -30.85 12.21 16.62
N GLN A 576 -30.01 11.37 17.24
CA GLN A 576 -29.78 10.00 16.81
C GLN A 576 -31.03 9.16 17.10
N ALA A 577 -32.06 9.32 16.27
CA ALA A 577 -33.24 8.45 16.26
C ALA A 577 -32.89 7.06 15.70
N ASP A 578 -33.81 6.10 15.80
CA ASP A 578 -33.65 4.73 15.28
C ASP A 578 -33.44 4.65 13.74
N ARG A 579 -33.47 5.78 13.02
CA ARG A 579 -33.26 5.89 11.56
C ARG A 579 -31.81 6.22 11.23
N LYS A 580 -31.24 5.49 10.27
CA LYS A 580 -29.83 5.64 9.82
C LYS A 580 -29.68 6.16 8.40
N TYR A 581 -30.77 6.29 7.67
CA TYR A 581 -30.79 6.56 6.23
C TYR A 581 -31.62 7.82 5.97
N PHE A 582 -31.07 8.72 5.17
CA PHE A 582 -31.64 10.03 4.85
C PHE A 582 -31.67 10.21 3.33
N SER A 583 -32.60 11.04 2.87
CA SER A 583 -32.79 11.36 1.46
C SER A 583 -31.97 12.56 1.01
N TRP A 584 -31.84 12.76 -0.30
CA TRP A 584 -31.21 13.95 -0.87
C TRP A 584 -31.96 15.21 -0.44
N ASN A 585 -33.30 15.20 -0.58
CA ASN A 585 -34.19 16.30 -0.22
C ASN A 585 -34.09 16.72 1.25
N GLU A 586 -33.83 15.79 2.17
CA GLU A 586 -33.59 16.11 3.58
C GLU A 586 -32.24 16.81 3.81
N LEU A 587 -31.24 16.54 2.96
CA LEU A 587 -29.87 17.08 3.12
C LEU A 587 -29.64 18.38 2.34
N THR A 588 -30.36 18.61 1.23
CA THR A 588 -30.23 19.80 0.38
C THR A 588 -30.21 21.12 1.16
N PRO A 589 -31.10 21.36 2.16
CA PRO A 589 -31.09 22.61 2.93
C PRO A 589 -29.78 22.86 3.71
N HIS A 590 -28.95 21.83 3.87
CA HIS A 590 -27.73 21.86 4.68
C HIS A 590 -26.43 21.79 3.86
N PHE A 591 -26.48 21.78 2.53
CA PHE A 591 -25.29 21.60 1.68
C PHE A 591 -24.22 22.68 1.88
N GLN A 592 -24.64 23.94 2.02
CA GLN A 592 -23.70 25.04 2.26
C GLN A 592 -22.94 24.82 3.59
N LEU A 593 -23.67 24.48 4.66
CA LEU A 593 -23.09 24.16 5.97
C LEU A 593 -22.09 23.00 5.87
N LEU A 594 -22.47 21.93 5.17
CA LEU A 594 -21.62 20.75 5.00
C LEU A 594 -20.33 21.09 4.24
N GLY A 595 -20.44 21.87 3.16
CA GLY A 595 -19.28 22.33 2.38
C GLY A 595 -18.35 23.24 3.17
N ASP A 596 -18.91 24.17 3.95
CA ASP A 596 -18.13 25.07 4.81
C ASP A 596 -17.35 24.30 5.89
N GLN A 597 -18.00 23.32 6.53
CA GLN A 597 -17.34 22.48 7.53
C GLN A 597 -16.28 21.57 6.90
N ALA A 598 -16.54 20.99 5.73
CA ALA A 598 -15.58 20.12 5.05
C ALA A 598 -14.31 20.86 4.61
N ARG A 599 -14.42 22.14 4.19
CA ARG A 599 -13.27 22.98 3.81
C ARG A 599 -12.32 23.31 4.98
N GLN A 600 -12.78 23.22 6.22
CA GLN A 600 -11.97 23.49 7.41
C GLN A 600 -11.16 22.26 7.85
N ILE A 601 -11.43 21.08 7.30
CA ILE A 601 -10.74 19.85 7.66
C ILE A 601 -9.31 19.90 7.10
N PRO A 602 -8.27 19.61 7.92
CA PRO A 602 -6.89 19.55 7.43
C PRO A 602 -6.75 18.55 6.29
N GLU A 603 -5.91 18.84 5.28
CA GLU A 603 -5.66 17.88 4.19
C GLU A 603 -5.01 16.58 4.71
N GLU A 604 -4.20 16.67 5.76
CA GLU A 604 -3.45 15.54 6.31
C GLU A 604 -4.35 14.54 7.04
N SER A 605 -4.63 13.39 6.39
CA SER A 605 -5.57 12.37 6.89
C SER A 605 -5.25 11.78 8.27
N SER A 606 -3.99 11.85 8.70
CA SER A 606 -3.55 11.41 10.04
C SER A 606 -4.17 12.24 11.16
N ARG A 607 -4.59 13.48 10.87
CA ARG A 607 -5.20 14.41 11.83
C ARG A 607 -6.73 14.36 11.85
N HIS A 608 -7.36 13.60 10.95
CA HIS A 608 -8.82 13.56 10.84
C HIS A 608 -9.47 12.88 12.05
N SER A 609 -10.37 13.62 12.72
CA SER A 609 -11.24 13.12 13.77
C SER A 609 -12.32 12.14 13.22
N PRO A 610 -13.00 11.35 14.07
CA PRO A 610 -14.14 10.55 13.64
C PRO A 610 -15.30 11.36 13.04
N PHE A 611 -15.47 12.62 13.47
CA PHE A 611 -16.40 13.57 12.88
C PHE A 611 -15.97 13.95 11.47
N ASP A 612 -14.71 14.39 11.29
CA ASP A 612 -14.14 14.81 10.01
C ASP A 612 -14.33 13.72 8.95
N ARG A 613 -14.03 12.47 9.29
CA ARG A 613 -14.17 11.32 8.38
C ARG A 613 -15.62 11.07 8.00
N SER A 614 -16.53 11.16 8.97
CA SER A 614 -17.96 10.95 8.69
C SER A 614 -18.53 12.08 7.84
N LEU A 615 -18.08 13.31 8.07
CA LEU A 615 -18.46 14.48 7.29
C LEU A 615 -17.92 14.38 5.86
N LEU A 616 -16.63 14.10 5.67
CA LEU A 616 -16.03 13.88 4.35
C LEU A 616 -16.70 12.73 3.59
N LYS A 617 -17.03 11.64 4.27
CA LYS A 617 -17.77 10.54 3.65
C LYS A 617 -19.14 10.99 3.14
N LEU A 618 -19.87 11.78 3.94
CA LEU A 618 -21.17 12.31 3.55
C LEU A 618 -21.03 13.27 2.36
N THR A 619 -20.11 14.24 2.42
CA THR A 619 -19.90 15.21 1.33
C THR A 619 -19.44 14.56 0.04
N ASN A 620 -18.51 13.60 0.11
CA ASN A 620 -18.07 12.86 -1.08
C ASN A 620 -19.21 12.01 -1.65
N GLY A 621 -20.05 11.43 -0.80
CA GLY A 621 -21.26 10.71 -1.21
C GLY A 621 -22.28 11.62 -1.90
N LEU A 622 -22.44 12.87 -1.43
CA LEU A 622 -23.30 13.87 -2.06
C LEU A 622 -22.77 14.29 -3.43
N THR A 623 -21.46 14.54 -3.54
CA THR A 623 -20.81 14.84 -4.83
C THR A 623 -21.00 13.69 -5.83
N LEU A 624 -20.79 12.45 -5.38
CA LEU A 624 -21.00 11.26 -6.22
C LEU A 624 -22.46 11.11 -6.67
N TYR A 625 -23.42 11.36 -5.79
CA TYR A 625 -24.84 11.33 -6.14
C TYR A 625 -25.18 12.37 -7.21
N ASN A 626 -24.72 13.61 -7.02
CA ASN A 626 -24.93 14.71 -7.96
C ASN A 626 -24.29 14.44 -9.32
N SER A 627 -23.08 13.89 -9.35
CA SER A 627 -22.42 13.54 -10.61
C SER A 627 -23.21 12.47 -11.37
N LEU A 628 -23.66 11.43 -10.68
CA LEU A 628 -24.42 10.32 -11.29
C LEU A 628 -25.79 10.75 -11.80
N SER A 629 -26.49 11.67 -11.12
CA SER A 629 -27.79 12.20 -11.61
C SER A 629 -27.66 12.93 -12.94
N HIS A 630 -26.49 13.48 -13.23
CA HIS A 630 -26.20 14.21 -14.47
C HIS A 630 -25.42 13.37 -15.50
N SER A 631 -25.15 12.10 -15.22
CA SER A 631 -24.23 11.32 -16.05
C SER A 631 -24.88 10.66 -17.26
N LEU A 632 -26.17 10.30 -17.23
CA LEU A 632 -26.82 9.53 -18.30
C LEU A 632 -27.73 10.34 -19.21
N ASP A 633 -28.46 11.33 -18.67
CA ASP A 633 -29.49 12.04 -19.42
C ASP A 633 -28.89 13.25 -20.20
N PRO A 634 -28.98 13.28 -21.54
CA PRO A 634 -28.57 14.45 -22.33
C PRO A 634 -29.53 15.65 -22.20
N GLY A 635 -30.57 15.57 -21.37
CA GLY A 635 -31.59 16.60 -21.20
C GLY A 635 -32.63 16.58 -22.33
N GLN A 636 -33.73 17.32 -22.18
CA GLN A 636 -34.88 17.30 -23.11
C GLN A 636 -34.56 17.91 -24.49
N ASP A 637 -33.56 18.79 -24.56
CA ASP A 637 -33.23 19.55 -25.77
C ASP A 637 -32.56 18.71 -26.86
N TYR A 638 -32.10 17.49 -26.53
CA TYR A 638 -31.49 16.59 -27.52
C TYR A 638 -32.45 16.21 -28.67
N ALA A 639 -33.76 16.19 -28.41
CA ALA A 639 -34.79 15.84 -29.39
C ALA A 639 -35.02 16.96 -30.42
N VAL A 640 -34.83 18.22 -30.01
CA VAL A 640 -34.95 19.43 -30.86
C VAL A 640 -33.59 19.97 -31.30
N TRP A 641 -32.52 19.20 -31.05
CA TRP A 641 -31.14 19.58 -31.32
C TRP A 641 -30.90 20.14 -32.74
N PRO A 642 -31.42 19.53 -33.84
CA PRO A 642 -31.22 20.06 -35.19
C PRO A 642 -31.88 21.43 -35.42
N GLU A 643 -32.97 21.72 -34.69
CA GLU A 643 -33.73 22.97 -34.81
C GLU A 643 -33.02 24.14 -34.12
N ILE A 644 -32.20 23.86 -33.10
CA ILE A 644 -31.49 24.87 -32.31
C ILE A 644 -30.04 25.08 -32.80
N VAL A 645 -29.29 23.99 -33.04
CA VAL A 645 -27.85 24.10 -33.37
C VAL A 645 -27.62 24.73 -34.74
N GLY A 646 -28.41 24.38 -35.75
CA GLY A 646 -28.23 24.89 -37.12
C GLY A 646 -28.34 26.42 -37.19
N PRO A 647 -29.50 27.01 -36.84
CA PRO A 647 -29.67 28.47 -36.80
C PRO A 647 -28.75 29.15 -35.78
N GLY A 648 -28.56 28.55 -34.60
CA GLY A 648 -27.75 29.12 -33.52
C GLY A 648 -26.26 29.25 -33.86
N THR A 649 -25.66 28.24 -34.49
CA THR A 649 -24.26 28.30 -34.94
C THR A 649 -24.06 29.34 -36.04
N ALA A 650 -25.01 29.46 -36.97
CA ALA A 650 -24.99 30.50 -38.00
C ALA A 650 -25.10 31.91 -37.40
N ALA A 651 -26.01 32.12 -36.45
CA ALA A 651 -26.16 33.38 -35.72
C ALA A 651 -24.93 33.73 -34.88
N PHE A 652 -24.31 32.75 -34.21
CA PHE A 652 -23.08 32.93 -33.45
C PHE A 652 -21.91 33.33 -34.36
N ALA A 653 -21.74 32.67 -35.50
CA ALA A 653 -20.69 32.98 -36.46
C ALA A 653 -20.91 34.36 -37.13
N ALA A 654 -22.16 34.74 -37.41
CA ALA A 654 -22.51 36.07 -37.90
C ALA A 654 -22.16 37.15 -36.87
N ARG A 655 -22.44 36.92 -35.58
CA ARG A 655 -22.03 37.80 -34.48
C ARG A 655 -20.51 37.98 -34.41
N GLU A 656 -19.72 36.92 -34.53
CA GLU A 656 -18.25 37.02 -34.52
C GLU A 656 -17.70 37.82 -35.71
N ARG A 657 -18.36 37.76 -36.87
CA ARG A 657 -18.01 38.55 -38.07
C ARG A 657 -18.56 39.99 -38.05
N GLY A 658 -19.33 40.37 -37.03
CA GLY A 658 -19.99 41.68 -36.95
C GLY A 658 -21.16 41.87 -37.93
N GLU A 659 -21.73 40.77 -38.42
CA GLU A 659 -22.90 40.75 -39.30
C GLU A 659 -24.22 40.86 -38.50
N SER A 660 -25.31 41.28 -39.15
CA SER A 660 -26.64 41.29 -38.53
C SER A 660 -27.16 39.86 -38.35
N PHE A 661 -27.69 39.55 -37.16
CA PHE A 661 -28.29 38.26 -36.83
C PHE A 661 -29.56 38.45 -36.01
N GLU A 662 -30.45 37.46 -36.01
CA GLU A 662 -31.66 37.45 -35.18
C GLU A 662 -31.33 36.92 -33.78
N PHE A 663 -31.53 37.73 -32.74
CA PHE A 663 -31.22 37.34 -31.36
C PHE A 663 -32.05 36.12 -30.89
N ALA A 664 -33.28 35.99 -31.40
CA ALA A 664 -34.18 34.87 -31.11
C ALA A 664 -33.64 33.50 -31.56
N GLU A 665 -32.72 33.48 -32.53
CA GLU A 665 -32.04 32.24 -32.99
C GLU A 665 -30.78 31.94 -32.17
N LEU A 666 -30.17 32.96 -31.55
CA LEU A 666 -28.93 32.84 -30.77
C LEU A 666 -29.18 32.49 -29.30
N GLU A 667 -30.24 33.03 -28.69
CA GLU A 667 -30.52 32.86 -27.26
C GLU A 667 -30.73 31.38 -26.84
N PRO A 668 -31.56 30.56 -27.53
CA PRO A 668 -31.72 29.14 -27.21
C PRO A 668 -30.42 28.35 -27.37
N PHE A 669 -29.60 28.70 -28.36
CA PHE A 669 -28.30 28.08 -28.60
C PHE A 669 -27.28 28.36 -27.48
N ILE A 670 -27.23 29.59 -26.97
CA ILE A 670 -26.40 29.95 -25.81
C ILE A 670 -26.83 29.16 -24.57
N MET A 671 -28.14 29.11 -24.26
CA MET A 671 -28.66 28.39 -23.10
C MET A 671 -28.33 26.89 -23.16
N MET A 672 -28.51 26.27 -24.32
CA MET A 672 -28.20 24.87 -24.55
C MET A 672 -26.69 24.58 -24.42
N THR A 673 -25.84 25.45 -24.98
CA THR A 673 -24.38 25.30 -24.89
C THR A 673 -23.90 25.44 -23.45
N ASP A 674 -24.44 26.41 -22.71
CA ASP A 674 -24.15 26.62 -21.29
C ASP A 674 -24.65 25.46 -20.41
N TYR A 675 -25.81 24.87 -20.72
CA TYR A 675 -26.28 23.63 -20.10
C TYR A 675 -25.28 22.48 -20.34
N TYR A 676 -24.86 22.25 -21.58
CA TYR A 676 -23.92 21.16 -21.90
C TYR A 676 -22.51 21.40 -21.35
N LEU A 677 -22.07 22.66 -21.22
CA LEU A 677 -20.83 23.01 -20.52
C LEU A 677 -20.90 22.66 -19.04
N ARG A 678 -22.01 22.96 -18.35
CA ARG A 678 -22.20 22.51 -16.96
C ARG A 678 -22.27 20.99 -16.85
N LEU A 679 -22.98 20.35 -17.78
CA LEU A 679 -23.12 18.90 -17.83
C LEU A 679 -21.76 18.21 -17.98
N ALA A 680 -20.93 18.69 -18.91
CA ALA A 680 -19.58 18.18 -19.15
C ALA A 680 -18.65 18.29 -17.91
N ASN A 681 -18.83 19.33 -17.09
CA ASN A 681 -18.04 19.53 -15.87
C ASN A 681 -18.60 18.78 -14.64
N THR A 682 -19.84 18.29 -14.71
CA THR A 682 -20.53 17.65 -13.57
C THR A 682 -20.64 16.12 -13.74
N ALA A 683 -20.74 15.63 -14.98
CA ALA A 683 -20.86 14.21 -15.29
C ALA A 683 -19.49 13.51 -15.26
N ASP A 684 -19.36 12.43 -14.48
CA ASP A 684 -18.09 11.69 -14.34
C ASP A 684 -18.03 10.36 -15.11
N LEU A 685 -19.12 9.95 -15.79
CA LEU A 685 -19.15 8.67 -16.50
C LEU A 685 -18.75 8.86 -17.96
N GLY A 686 -17.68 8.19 -18.39
CA GLY A 686 -17.35 8.07 -19.80
C GLY A 686 -18.31 7.09 -20.48
N LEU A 687 -19.32 7.62 -21.19
CA LEU A 687 -20.39 6.83 -21.82
C LEU A 687 -20.19 6.67 -23.33
N ILE A 688 -19.52 7.63 -23.95
CA ILE A 688 -19.38 7.71 -25.40
C ILE A 688 -17.97 7.26 -25.76
N PRO A 689 -17.82 6.08 -26.36
CA PRO A 689 -16.51 5.57 -26.69
C PRO A 689 -15.86 6.39 -27.82
N PRO A 690 -14.52 6.49 -27.85
CA PRO A 690 -13.82 7.22 -28.89
C PRO A 690 -14.03 6.55 -30.26
N LEU A 691 -13.92 7.36 -31.33
CA LEU A 691 -13.93 6.84 -32.69
C LEU A 691 -12.76 5.86 -32.91
N ALA A 692 -12.94 4.87 -33.78
CA ALA A 692 -11.96 3.79 -33.96
C ALA A 692 -10.53 4.22 -34.35
N ASN A 693 -10.34 5.47 -34.80
CA ASN A 693 -9.05 6.06 -35.19
C ASN A 693 -8.65 7.25 -34.29
N ALA A 694 -9.25 7.42 -33.11
CA ALA A 694 -8.88 8.50 -32.20
C ALA A 694 -7.52 8.22 -31.54
N ASP A 695 -6.75 9.30 -31.29
CA ASP A 695 -5.45 9.22 -30.60
C ASP A 695 -5.59 8.94 -29.09
N THR A 696 -6.81 8.94 -28.57
CA THR A 696 -7.13 8.67 -27.16
C THR A 696 -8.04 7.46 -26.99
N ASN A 697 -7.86 6.75 -25.87
CA ASN A 697 -8.75 5.68 -25.41
C ASN A 697 -9.82 6.17 -24.42
N ASP A 698 -9.84 7.47 -24.12
CA ASP A 698 -10.76 8.06 -23.17
C ASP A 698 -12.16 8.19 -23.76
N TRP A 699 -13.14 7.79 -22.98
CA TRP A 699 -14.54 7.92 -23.35
C TRP A 699 -15.04 9.28 -22.90
N MET A 700 -15.81 9.93 -23.75
CA MET A 700 -16.44 11.20 -23.42
C MET A 700 -17.64 10.96 -22.49
N ASN A 701 -17.85 11.89 -21.56
CA ASN A 701 -19.10 11.96 -20.84
C ASN A 701 -20.23 12.50 -21.73
N ILE A 702 -21.48 12.43 -21.25
CA ILE A 702 -22.65 12.82 -22.05
C ILE A 702 -22.60 14.31 -22.46
N GLY A 703 -22.13 15.19 -21.57
CA GLY A 703 -22.02 16.63 -21.85
C GLY A 703 -20.94 16.94 -22.89
N GLU A 704 -19.77 16.31 -22.76
CA GLU A 704 -18.68 16.40 -23.74
C GLU A 704 -19.13 15.94 -25.13
N GLY A 705 -19.84 14.81 -25.21
CA GLY A 705 -20.37 14.32 -26.48
C GLY A 705 -21.42 15.23 -27.10
N MET A 706 -22.24 15.91 -26.29
CA MET A 706 -23.19 16.91 -26.79
C MET A 706 -22.49 18.19 -27.26
N LEU A 707 -21.42 18.62 -26.59
CA LEU A 707 -20.57 19.73 -27.04
C LEU A 707 -19.80 19.38 -28.33
N GLU A 708 -19.31 18.14 -28.44
CA GLU A 708 -18.70 17.64 -29.68
C GLU A 708 -19.71 17.59 -30.83
N ALA A 709 -20.96 17.18 -30.55
CA ALA A 709 -22.03 17.21 -31.54
C ALA A 709 -22.26 18.62 -32.09
N ILE A 710 -22.21 19.66 -31.25
CA ILE A 710 -22.29 21.07 -31.69
C ILE A 710 -21.13 21.42 -32.61
N LYS A 711 -19.90 21.00 -32.27
CA LYS A 711 -18.69 21.26 -33.10
C LYS A 711 -18.74 20.56 -34.45
N THR A 712 -19.22 19.32 -34.48
CA THR A 712 -19.27 18.47 -35.69
C THR A 712 -20.56 18.65 -36.49
N ASN A 713 -21.53 19.40 -35.96
CA ASN A 713 -22.88 19.53 -36.46
C ASN A 713 -23.57 18.17 -36.72
N SER A 714 -23.31 17.20 -35.84
CA SER A 714 -23.88 15.85 -35.92
C SER A 714 -24.13 15.29 -34.52
N LEU A 715 -25.38 14.96 -34.20
CA LEU A 715 -25.73 14.35 -32.92
C LEU A 715 -25.05 12.99 -32.75
N ASN A 716 -24.43 12.78 -31.59
CA ASN A 716 -23.78 11.50 -31.29
C ASN A 716 -24.84 10.41 -31.07
N PRO A 717 -24.78 9.27 -31.79
CA PRO A 717 -25.80 8.22 -31.71
C PRO A 717 -25.89 7.55 -30.34
N VAL A 718 -24.77 7.47 -29.61
CA VAL A 718 -24.73 6.92 -28.24
C VAL A 718 -25.43 7.89 -27.28
N ALA A 719 -25.16 9.19 -27.39
CA ALA A 719 -25.84 10.22 -26.59
C ALA A 719 -27.36 10.24 -26.85
N ALA A 720 -27.76 10.18 -28.12
CA ALA A 720 -29.17 10.08 -28.51
C ALA A 720 -29.83 8.80 -27.98
N GLY A 721 -29.11 7.68 -27.99
CA GLY A 721 -29.59 6.41 -27.44
C GLY A 721 -29.89 6.48 -25.94
N TYR A 722 -29.03 7.13 -25.15
CA TYR A 722 -29.32 7.37 -23.73
C TYR A 722 -30.55 8.27 -23.53
N GLY A 723 -30.70 9.33 -24.33
CA GLY A 723 -31.92 10.15 -24.32
C GLY A 723 -33.19 9.33 -24.62
N ALA A 724 -33.17 8.49 -25.66
CA ALA A 724 -34.30 7.65 -26.06
C ALA A 724 -34.68 6.61 -25.00
N ILE A 725 -33.69 6.02 -24.32
CA ILE A 725 -33.90 5.16 -23.15
C ILE A 725 -34.61 5.94 -22.04
N GLY A 726 -34.16 7.17 -21.76
CA GLY A 726 -34.77 8.05 -20.77
C GLY A 726 -36.23 8.39 -21.07
N ASP A 727 -36.54 8.71 -22.33
CA ASP A 727 -37.90 9.02 -22.77
C ASP A 727 -38.84 7.82 -22.64
N ALA A 728 -38.40 6.63 -23.08
CA ALA A 728 -39.16 5.41 -22.90
C ALA A 728 -39.39 5.08 -21.40
N TYR A 729 -38.39 5.31 -20.56
CA TYR A 729 -38.47 5.07 -19.12
C TYR A 729 -39.42 6.04 -18.38
N ARG A 730 -39.37 7.34 -18.74
CA ARG A 730 -40.31 8.35 -18.24
C ARG A 730 -41.74 8.10 -18.72
N GLY A 731 -41.90 7.69 -19.97
CA GLY A 731 -43.19 7.39 -20.59
C GLY A 731 -43.85 6.08 -20.13
N GLY A 732 -43.11 5.19 -19.45
CA GLY A 732 -43.65 3.90 -19.00
C GLY A 732 -43.68 2.82 -20.08
N ASP A 733 -43.01 3.01 -21.22
CA ASP A 733 -43.01 2.05 -22.33
C ASP A 733 -41.90 1.00 -22.16
N HIS A 734 -42.27 -0.14 -21.57
CA HIS A 734 -41.34 -1.24 -21.31
C HIS A 734 -40.77 -1.89 -22.60
N THR A 735 -41.55 -1.89 -23.68
CA THR A 735 -41.14 -2.49 -24.95
C THR A 735 -40.13 -1.63 -25.69
N LEU A 736 -40.41 -0.33 -25.80
CA LEU A 736 -39.51 0.63 -26.41
C LEU A 736 -38.21 0.75 -25.59
N PHE A 737 -38.31 0.78 -24.26
CA PHE A 737 -37.14 0.77 -23.39
C PHE A 737 -36.22 -0.41 -23.69
N ALA A 738 -36.77 -1.62 -23.79
CA ALA A 738 -35.99 -2.81 -24.07
C ALA A 738 -35.32 -2.76 -25.45
N SER A 739 -36.01 -2.27 -26.48
CA SER A 739 -35.43 -2.13 -27.82
C SER A 739 -34.34 -1.07 -27.89
N GLU A 740 -34.50 0.08 -27.23
CA GLU A 740 -33.48 1.14 -27.24
C GLU A 740 -32.20 0.72 -26.51
N VAL A 741 -32.33 -0.01 -25.40
CA VAL A 741 -31.18 -0.60 -24.71
C VAL A 741 -30.43 -1.60 -25.60
N ASP A 742 -31.16 -2.48 -26.31
CA ASP A 742 -30.54 -3.45 -27.22
C ASP A 742 -29.86 -2.77 -28.42
N ASN A 743 -30.47 -1.71 -28.96
CA ASN A 743 -29.90 -0.90 -30.03
C ASN A 743 -28.60 -0.25 -29.58
N LEU A 744 -28.60 0.40 -28.41
CA LEU A 744 -27.42 1.06 -27.85
C LEU A 744 -26.29 0.06 -27.60
N LYS A 745 -26.62 -1.10 -27.00
CA LYS A 745 -25.65 -2.17 -26.78
C LYS A 745 -25.03 -2.68 -28.09
N ALA A 746 -25.84 -2.82 -29.14
CA ALA A 746 -25.37 -3.24 -30.46
C ALA A 746 -24.44 -2.20 -31.10
N GLN A 747 -24.73 -0.90 -30.94
CA GLN A 747 -23.88 0.18 -31.43
C GLN A 747 -22.49 0.15 -30.76
N MET A 748 -22.44 -0.11 -29.45
CA MET A 748 -21.18 -0.15 -28.69
C MET A 748 -20.40 -1.47 -28.84
N ALA A 749 -21.03 -2.52 -29.36
CA ALA A 749 -20.44 -3.87 -29.39
C ALA A 749 -19.18 -4.00 -30.26
N ALA A 750 -18.99 -3.10 -31.23
CA ALA A 750 -17.81 -3.11 -32.10
C ALA A 750 -16.54 -2.62 -31.39
N GLN A 751 -16.68 -1.82 -30.33
CA GLN A 751 -15.56 -1.14 -29.66
C GLN A 751 -15.26 -1.73 -28.27
N VAL A 752 -16.13 -2.63 -27.77
CA VAL A 752 -16.05 -3.17 -26.41
C VAL A 752 -16.20 -4.69 -26.38
N ASN A 753 -15.47 -5.34 -25.48
CA ASN A 753 -15.71 -6.74 -25.14
C ASN A 753 -16.99 -6.90 -24.30
N THR A 754 -18.14 -6.94 -24.99
CA THR A 754 -19.47 -7.07 -24.36
C THR A 754 -19.63 -8.35 -23.55
N PHE A 755 -18.90 -9.42 -23.89
CA PHE A 755 -18.90 -10.66 -23.11
C PHE A 755 -18.27 -10.45 -21.73
N ARG A 756 -17.12 -9.76 -21.65
CA ARG A 756 -16.46 -9.47 -20.36
C ARG A 756 -17.34 -8.60 -19.47
N VAL A 757 -18.00 -7.59 -20.06
CA VAL A 757 -18.92 -6.69 -19.35
C VAL A 757 -20.13 -7.46 -18.80
N GLY A 758 -20.78 -8.28 -19.64
CA GLY A 758 -21.89 -9.13 -19.20
C GLY A 758 -21.46 -10.20 -18.18
N PHE A 759 -20.23 -10.70 -18.28
CA PHE A 759 -19.69 -11.64 -17.29
C PHE A 759 -19.47 -10.99 -15.91
N GLU A 760 -19.09 -9.71 -15.85
CA GLU A 760 -19.00 -8.97 -14.59
C GLU A 760 -20.38 -8.72 -13.96
N GLU A 761 -21.39 -8.37 -14.76
CA GLU A 761 -22.78 -8.26 -14.28
C GLU A 761 -23.24 -9.61 -13.68
N PHE A 762 -23.01 -10.70 -14.42
CA PHE A 762 -23.34 -12.04 -13.95
C PHE A 762 -22.63 -12.39 -12.64
N PHE A 763 -21.35 -12.02 -12.51
CA PHE A 763 -20.57 -12.19 -11.29
C PHE A 763 -21.16 -11.38 -10.10
N ASN A 764 -21.59 -10.14 -10.36
CA ASN A 764 -22.22 -9.27 -9.36
C ASN A 764 -23.57 -9.81 -8.87
N VAL A 765 -24.38 -10.40 -9.76
CA VAL A 765 -25.65 -11.03 -9.43
C VAL A 765 -25.44 -12.31 -8.63
N MET A 766 -24.48 -13.14 -9.04
CA MET A 766 -24.23 -14.45 -8.42
C MET A 766 -23.66 -14.36 -6.99
N GLN A 767 -22.96 -13.26 -6.67
CA GLN A 767 -22.37 -12.97 -5.36
C GLN A 767 -21.63 -14.18 -4.73
N PRO A 768 -20.62 -14.75 -5.41
CA PRO A 768 -20.00 -16.02 -5.01
C PRO A 768 -19.46 -16.01 -3.58
N PHE A 769 -18.91 -14.89 -3.12
CA PHE A 769 -18.37 -14.76 -1.77
C PHE A 769 -19.45 -14.67 -0.69
N TYR A 770 -20.58 -14.03 -0.99
CA TYR A 770 -21.72 -14.01 -0.05
C TYR A 770 -22.28 -15.44 0.11
N THR A 771 -22.48 -16.15 -1.00
CA THR A 771 -22.89 -17.56 -1.00
C THR A 771 -21.91 -18.44 -0.24
N THR A 772 -20.60 -18.25 -0.45
CA THR A 772 -19.55 -18.98 0.27
C THR A 772 -19.58 -18.67 1.79
N THR A 773 -19.88 -17.44 2.18
CA THR A 773 -20.04 -17.04 3.60
C THR A 773 -21.16 -17.84 4.26
N ILE A 774 -22.31 -18.01 3.59
CA ILE A 774 -23.42 -18.84 4.08
C ILE A 774 -22.97 -20.30 4.24
N LEU A 775 -22.27 -20.85 3.24
CA LEU A 775 -21.76 -22.22 3.32
C LEU A 775 -20.79 -22.40 4.50
N TYR A 776 -19.92 -21.43 4.78
CA TYR A 776 -19.03 -21.49 5.95
C TYR A 776 -19.79 -21.51 7.27
N VAL A 777 -20.84 -20.69 7.42
CA VAL A 777 -21.70 -20.72 8.61
C VAL A 777 -22.38 -22.08 8.77
N MET A 778 -22.90 -22.66 7.69
CA MET A 778 -23.48 -24.00 7.71
C MET A 778 -22.46 -25.05 8.14
N ILE A 779 -21.23 -25.01 7.61
CA ILE A 779 -20.16 -25.94 7.96
C ILE A 779 -19.79 -25.80 9.45
N LEU A 780 -19.62 -24.57 9.95
CA LEU A 780 -19.33 -24.31 11.37
C LEU A 780 -20.40 -24.91 12.27
N PHE A 781 -21.67 -24.67 11.94
CA PHE A 781 -22.80 -25.23 12.68
C PHE A 781 -22.77 -26.77 12.68
N LEU A 782 -22.61 -27.40 11.51
CA LEU A 782 -22.58 -28.86 11.39
C LEU A 782 -21.42 -29.50 12.15
N VAL A 783 -20.23 -28.90 12.13
CA VAL A 783 -19.08 -29.43 12.88
C VAL A 783 -19.32 -29.30 14.38
N CYS A 784 -19.80 -28.15 14.86
CA CYS A 784 -20.14 -27.94 16.27
C CYS A 784 -21.17 -28.96 16.76
N VAL A 785 -22.26 -29.16 16.02
CA VAL A 785 -23.28 -30.18 16.34
C VAL A 785 -22.68 -31.59 16.30
N SER A 786 -21.80 -31.89 15.34
CA SER A 786 -21.17 -33.20 15.25
C SER A 786 -20.29 -33.54 16.45
N TRP A 787 -19.67 -32.55 17.08
CA TRP A 787 -18.88 -32.76 18.31
C TRP A 787 -19.77 -32.92 19.55
N LEU A 788 -20.99 -32.38 19.54
CA LEU A 788 -21.99 -32.56 20.60
C LEU A 788 -22.67 -33.94 20.50
N THR A 789 -23.02 -34.39 19.30
CA THR A 789 -23.82 -35.61 19.07
C THR A 789 -23.01 -36.83 18.63
N SER A 790 -21.72 -36.65 18.35
CA SER A 790 -20.80 -37.71 17.87
C SER A 790 -21.26 -38.45 16.60
N THR A 791 -22.06 -37.80 15.74
CA THR A 791 -22.58 -38.44 14.52
C THR A 791 -21.61 -38.32 13.35
N GLY A 792 -21.03 -39.44 12.91
CA GLY A 792 -20.19 -39.51 11.71
C GLY A 792 -20.82 -38.94 10.43
N PRO A 793 -22.14 -39.07 10.18
CA PRO A 793 -22.79 -38.43 9.03
C PRO A 793 -22.67 -36.90 8.98
N LEU A 794 -22.80 -36.19 10.11
CA LEU A 794 -22.68 -34.72 10.12
C LEU A 794 -21.27 -34.25 9.74
N GLN A 795 -20.22 -34.97 10.17
CA GLN A 795 -18.84 -34.67 9.77
C GLN A 795 -18.63 -34.87 8.26
N ARG A 796 -19.22 -35.92 7.68
CA ARG A 796 -19.19 -36.15 6.23
C ARG A 796 -19.93 -35.03 5.49
N ALA A 797 -21.10 -34.63 5.99
CA ALA A 797 -21.88 -33.53 5.42
C ALA A 797 -21.08 -32.22 5.41
N ALA A 798 -20.46 -31.88 6.55
CA ALA A 798 -19.60 -30.71 6.68
C ALA A 798 -18.41 -30.76 5.72
N TYR A 799 -17.77 -31.92 5.54
CA TYR A 799 -16.66 -32.08 4.59
C TYR A 799 -17.09 -31.90 3.12
N TRP A 800 -18.23 -32.46 2.71
CA TRP A 800 -18.72 -32.28 1.34
C TRP A 800 -19.18 -30.84 1.06
N LEU A 801 -19.81 -30.19 2.05
CA LEU A 801 -20.08 -28.75 1.96
C LEU A 801 -18.80 -27.92 1.90
N LEU A 802 -17.74 -28.31 2.61
CA LEU A 802 -16.43 -27.66 2.51
C LEU A 802 -15.85 -27.78 1.09
N LEU A 803 -15.99 -28.93 0.44
CA LEU A 803 -15.59 -29.09 -0.97
C LEU A 803 -16.44 -28.23 -1.91
N LEU A 804 -17.76 -28.14 -1.69
CA LEU A 804 -18.62 -27.24 -2.45
C LEU A 804 -18.21 -25.77 -2.27
N ALA A 805 -17.99 -25.35 -1.01
CA ALA A 805 -17.51 -24.01 -0.70
C ALA A 805 -16.17 -23.72 -1.37
N LEU A 806 -15.26 -24.70 -1.45
CA LEU A 806 -14.00 -24.56 -2.17
C LEU A 806 -14.22 -24.29 -3.66
N VAL A 807 -15.14 -25.01 -4.30
CA VAL A 807 -15.47 -24.80 -5.73
C VAL A 807 -16.03 -23.41 -5.97
N VAL A 808 -17.00 -22.96 -5.15
CA VAL A 808 -17.63 -21.64 -5.30
C VAL A 808 -16.65 -20.51 -5.01
N HIS A 809 -15.83 -20.62 -3.96
CA HIS A 809 -14.80 -19.65 -3.64
C HIS A 809 -13.74 -19.58 -4.75
N THR A 810 -13.31 -20.74 -5.27
CA THR A 810 -12.37 -20.83 -6.40
C THR A 810 -12.94 -20.16 -7.65
N PHE A 811 -14.21 -20.44 -7.99
CA PHE A 811 -14.89 -19.75 -9.08
C PHE A 811 -14.87 -18.24 -8.88
N GLY A 812 -15.23 -17.74 -7.70
CA GLY A 812 -15.24 -16.31 -7.41
C GLY A 812 -13.87 -15.65 -7.59
N LEU A 813 -12.80 -16.34 -7.19
CA LEU A 813 -11.42 -15.87 -7.36
C LEU A 813 -11.02 -15.80 -8.84
N PHE A 814 -11.23 -16.87 -9.60
CA PHE A 814 -10.87 -16.94 -11.03
C PHE A 814 -11.74 -16.02 -11.90
N ALA A 815 -13.03 -15.86 -11.56
CA ALA A 815 -13.90 -14.91 -12.23
C ALA A 815 -13.36 -13.49 -12.10
N ARG A 816 -12.90 -13.09 -10.91
CA ARG A 816 -12.23 -11.80 -10.70
C ARG A 816 -10.94 -11.67 -11.49
N MET A 817 -10.12 -12.73 -11.55
CA MET A 817 -8.90 -12.71 -12.36
C MET A 817 -9.21 -12.47 -13.84
N TYR A 818 -10.27 -13.10 -14.35
CA TYR A 818 -10.72 -12.92 -15.74
C TYR A 818 -11.24 -11.49 -16.01
N ILE A 819 -12.03 -10.94 -15.09
CA ILE A 819 -12.59 -9.58 -15.20
C ILE A 819 -11.47 -8.54 -15.13
N GLN A 820 -10.59 -8.64 -14.12
CA GLN A 820 -9.51 -7.67 -13.90
C GLN A 820 -8.34 -7.83 -14.89
N GLY A 821 -8.22 -9.01 -15.53
CA GLY A 821 -7.07 -9.35 -16.36
C GLY A 821 -5.76 -9.51 -15.57
N ARG A 822 -5.86 -9.76 -14.25
CA ARG A 822 -4.73 -9.74 -13.31
C ARG A 822 -4.75 -10.96 -12.37
N PRO A 823 -3.61 -11.30 -11.74
CA PRO A 823 -3.51 -12.33 -10.71
C PRO A 823 -4.43 -12.06 -9.49
N PRO A 824 -4.67 -13.06 -8.61
CA PRO A 824 -5.76 -13.03 -7.63
C PRO A 824 -5.56 -12.10 -6.42
N VAL A 825 -4.43 -11.39 -6.31
CA VAL A 825 -4.12 -10.50 -5.18
C VAL A 825 -3.55 -9.19 -5.71
N THR A 826 -4.40 -8.16 -5.77
CA THR A 826 -4.09 -6.83 -6.31
C THR A 826 -4.27 -5.71 -5.28
N ASN A 827 -5.04 -5.96 -4.21
CA ASN A 827 -5.34 -5.02 -3.13
C ASN A 827 -5.68 -5.75 -1.83
N LEU A 828 -5.93 -5.01 -0.74
CA LEU A 828 -6.26 -5.60 0.56
C LEU A 828 -7.53 -6.47 0.50
N TYR A 829 -8.56 -6.05 -0.25
CA TYR A 829 -9.80 -6.80 -0.43
C TYR A 829 -9.54 -8.19 -1.02
N SER A 830 -8.86 -8.24 -2.16
CA SER A 830 -8.55 -9.49 -2.87
C SER A 830 -7.58 -10.38 -2.06
N SER A 831 -6.65 -9.77 -1.31
CA SER A 831 -5.78 -10.51 -0.38
C SER A 831 -6.57 -11.23 0.71
N ALA A 832 -7.62 -10.61 1.28
CA ALA A 832 -8.44 -11.23 2.33
C ALA A 832 -9.22 -12.44 1.82
N ILE A 833 -9.78 -12.33 0.62
CA ILE A 833 -10.42 -13.44 -0.10
C ILE A 833 -9.41 -14.59 -0.29
N PHE A 834 -8.22 -14.26 -0.80
CA PHE A 834 -7.18 -15.25 -1.06
C PHE A 834 -6.69 -15.97 0.20
N VAL A 835 -6.52 -15.26 1.32
CA VAL A 835 -6.17 -15.88 2.63
C VAL A 835 -7.23 -16.91 3.05
N GLY A 836 -8.52 -16.56 2.91
CA GLY A 836 -9.63 -17.49 3.17
C GLY A 836 -9.59 -18.72 2.26
N TRP A 837 -9.28 -18.52 0.98
CA TRP A 837 -9.12 -19.58 -0.02
C TRP A 837 -7.96 -20.53 0.31
N VAL A 838 -6.82 -20.02 0.79
CA VAL A 838 -5.70 -20.86 1.25
C VAL A 838 -6.08 -21.65 2.51
N ALA A 839 -6.78 -21.02 3.46
CA ALA A 839 -7.22 -21.68 4.69
C ALA A 839 -8.16 -22.86 4.40
N ILE A 840 -9.06 -22.74 3.42
CA ILE A 840 -9.94 -23.85 3.03
C ILE A 840 -9.18 -24.98 2.34
N ILE A 841 -8.21 -24.70 1.45
CA ILE A 841 -7.37 -25.75 0.84
C ILE A 841 -6.60 -26.51 1.92
N LEU A 842 -5.93 -25.80 2.82
CA LEU A 842 -5.18 -26.42 3.90
C LEU A 842 -6.11 -27.17 4.86
N GLY A 843 -7.29 -26.64 5.17
CA GLY A 843 -8.28 -27.31 6.01
C GLY A 843 -8.86 -28.58 5.38
N VAL A 844 -9.10 -28.60 4.06
CA VAL A 844 -9.47 -29.82 3.31
C VAL A 844 -8.37 -30.87 3.44
N VAL A 845 -7.09 -30.48 3.30
CA VAL A 845 -5.95 -31.38 3.48
C VAL A 845 -5.90 -31.90 4.92
N LEU A 846 -6.05 -31.04 5.92
CA LEU A 846 -6.08 -31.42 7.33
C LEU A 846 -7.24 -32.39 7.63
N GLU A 847 -8.44 -32.11 7.12
CA GLU A 847 -9.61 -32.95 7.32
C GLU A 847 -9.42 -34.32 6.64
N ARG A 848 -8.90 -34.33 5.41
CA ARG A 848 -8.58 -35.58 4.69
C ARG A 848 -7.59 -36.45 5.45
N LEU A 849 -6.63 -35.82 6.10
CA LEU A 849 -5.60 -36.50 6.89
C LEU A 849 -6.16 -36.98 8.23
N TYR A 850 -6.77 -36.12 9.03
CA TYR A 850 -7.08 -36.42 10.44
C TYR A 850 -8.53 -36.83 10.72
N ARG A 851 -9.47 -36.50 9.82
CA ARG A 851 -10.88 -36.94 9.85
C ARG A 851 -11.57 -36.77 11.19
N ASN A 852 -11.42 -35.60 11.81
CA ASN A 852 -11.95 -35.30 13.14
C ASN A 852 -12.79 -34.00 13.17
N GLY A 853 -13.13 -33.43 12.02
CA GLY A 853 -13.89 -32.19 11.87
C GLY A 853 -13.08 -30.92 12.13
N VAL A 854 -11.87 -31.01 12.72
CA VAL A 854 -11.06 -29.83 13.07
C VAL A 854 -10.66 -29.07 11.82
N GLY A 855 -10.29 -29.76 10.74
CA GLY A 855 -9.90 -29.14 9.48
C GLY A 855 -11.04 -28.34 8.86
N SER A 856 -12.25 -28.90 8.85
CA SER A 856 -13.46 -28.21 8.39
C SER A 856 -13.80 -26.99 9.26
N PHE A 857 -13.66 -27.10 10.58
CA PHE A 857 -13.95 -26.00 11.51
C PHE A 857 -12.99 -24.81 11.31
N VAL A 858 -11.67 -25.04 11.32
CA VAL A 858 -10.70 -23.94 11.18
C VAL A 858 -10.76 -23.28 9.80
N ALA A 859 -10.97 -24.06 8.73
CA ALA A 859 -11.12 -23.52 7.38
C ALA A 859 -12.35 -22.63 7.26
N SER A 860 -13.50 -23.10 7.78
CA SER A 860 -14.74 -22.32 7.72
C SER A 860 -14.71 -21.10 8.64
N LEU A 861 -14.06 -21.19 9.80
CA LEU A 861 -13.88 -20.04 10.70
C LEU A 861 -13.03 -18.94 10.07
N ILE A 862 -11.87 -19.31 9.51
CA ILE A 862 -10.96 -18.34 8.87
C ILE A 862 -11.58 -17.81 7.59
N GLY A 863 -12.14 -18.69 6.74
CA GLY A 863 -12.80 -18.29 5.50
C GLY A 863 -13.99 -17.36 5.75
N PHE A 864 -14.80 -17.60 6.79
CA PHE A 864 -15.85 -16.69 7.21
C PHE A 864 -15.27 -15.34 7.66
N ALA A 865 -14.29 -15.36 8.59
CA ALA A 865 -13.69 -14.14 9.13
C ALA A 865 -13.06 -13.26 8.04
N THR A 866 -12.34 -13.84 7.08
CA THR A 866 -11.71 -13.06 6.01
C THR A 866 -12.71 -12.52 4.99
N LEU A 867 -13.81 -13.22 4.73
CA LEU A 867 -14.89 -12.68 3.89
C LEU A 867 -15.65 -11.55 4.56
N ILE A 868 -15.77 -11.56 5.89
CA ILE A 868 -16.28 -10.40 6.65
C ILE A 868 -15.33 -9.21 6.55
N ILE A 869 -14.01 -9.43 6.65
CA ILE A 869 -13.02 -8.37 6.45
C ILE A 869 -13.13 -7.81 5.03
N ALA A 870 -13.19 -8.68 4.00
CA ALA A 870 -13.37 -8.28 2.62
C ALA A 870 -14.66 -7.45 2.41
N HIS A 871 -15.78 -7.85 3.02
CA HIS A 871 -17.02 -7.10 2.96
C HIS A 871 -16.87 -5.66 3.48
N ASN A 872 -16.16 -5.47 4.60
CA ASN A 872 -15.91 -4.14 5.16
C ASN A 872 -14.95 -3.31 4.30
N LEU A 873 -13.95 -3.94 3.68
CA LEU A 873 -13.03 -3.27 2.74
C LEU A 873 -13.75 -2.84 1.45
N ALA A 874 -14.78 -3.56 1.02
CA ALA A 874 -15.57 -3.19 -0.17
C ALA A 874 -16.48 -1.97 0.02
N LEU A 875 -16.58 -1.41 1.23
CA LEU A 875 -17.39 -0.22 1.51
C LEU A 875 -16.81 1.06 0.89
N THR A 876 -15.57 1.04 0.40
CA THR A 876 -14.92 2.17 -0.29
C THR A 876 -15.29 2.29 -1.77
N GLY A 877 -16.04 1.34 -2.34
CA GLY A 877 -16.50 1.40 -3.72
C GLY A 877 -16.07 0.20 -4.56
N ASP A 878 -15.41 0.46 -5.69
CA ASP A 878 -14.94 -0.60 -6.58
C ASP A 878 -13.83 -1.43 -5.90
N THR A 879 -13.90 -2.74 -6.07
CA THR A 879 -12.89 -3.67 -5.53
C THR A 879 -11.91 -4.14 -6.60
N LEU A 880 -12.11 -3.72 -7.85
CA LEU A 880 -11.34 -4.07 -9.05
C LEU A 880 -10.53 -2.87 -9.58
N GLU A 881 -10.04 -2.03 -8.67
CA GLU A 881 -9.28 -0.81 -8.94
C GLU A 881 -8.02 -1.05 -9.80
N MET A 882 -7.57 0.01 -10.47
CA MET A 882 -6.31 0.02 -11.22
C MET A 882 -5.09 0.04 -10.28
N MET A 883 -4.04 -0.66 -10.67
CA MET A 883 -2.80 -0.71 -9.89
C MET A 883 -1.85 0.41 -10.32
N ARG A 884 -1.05 0.93 -9.41
CA ARG A 884 0.06 1.86 -9.75
C ARG A 884 0.99 1.22 -10.79
N ALA A 885 1.59 2.02 -11.67
CA ALA A 885 2.44 1.57 -12.77
C ALA A 885 3.49 0.51 -12.37
N VAL A 886 4.23 0.75 -11.28
CA VAL A 886 5.27 -0.19 -10.80
C VAL A 886 4.71 -1.58 -10.44
N LEU A 887 3.44 -1.65 -10.07
CA LEU A 887 2.75 -2.89 -9.71
C LEU A 887 2.12 -3.58 -10.93
N ASP A 888 2.09 -2.95 -12.12
CA ASP A 888 1.41 -3.50 -13.29
C ASP A 888 2.17 -4.67 -13.93
N SER A 889 2.08 -5.83 -13.25
CA SER A 889 2.25 -7.20 -13.75
C SER A 889 3.62 -7.64 -14.30
N ASN A 890 4.63 -7.67 -13.43
CA ASN A 890 5.79 -8.56 -13.62
C ASN A 890 5.51 -9.95 -12.98
N PHE A 891 5.96 -11.03 -13.64
CA PHE A 891 5.91 -12.42 -13.16
C PHE A 891 6.37 -12.56 -11.70
N TRP A 892 7.41 -11.80 -11.32
CA TRP A 892 7.97 -11.84 -9.98
C TRP A 892 7.02 -11.28 -8.91
N LEU A 893 6.38 -10.15 -9.17
CA LEU A 893 5.40 -9.56 -8.24
C LEU A 893 4.20 -10.50 -8.04
N ALA A 894 3.64 -10.99 -9.13
CA ALA A 894 2.50 -11.89 -9.10
C ALA A 894 2.80 -13.16 -8.27
N THR A 895 3.96 -13.76 -8.50
CA THR A 895 4.38 -14.97 -7.78
C THR A 895 4.70 -14.65 -6.33
N HIS A 896 5.41 -13.55 -6.06
CA HIS A 896 5.74 -13.08 -4.72
C HIS A 896 4.50 -12.94 -3.84
N VAL A 897 3.53 -12.12 -4.27
CA VAL A 897 2.34 -11.77 -3.47
C VAL A 897 1.48 -13.01 -3.21
N VAL A 898 1.32 -13.88 -4.21
CA VAL A 898 0.54 -15.12 -4.06
C VAL A 898 1.19 -16.08 -3.06
N ILE A 899 2.50 -16.31 -3.17
CA ILE A 899 3.23 -17.25 -2.31
C ILE A 899 3.32 -16.72 -0.88
N ILE A 900 3.62 -15.43 -0.68
CA ILE A 900 3.72 -14.85 0.66
C ILE A 900 2.36 -14.82 1.37
N THR A 901 1.29 -14.47 0.66
CA THR A 901 -0.07 -14.44 1.22
C THR A 901 -0.56 -15.84 1.60
N ALA A 902 -0.15 -16.88 0.84
CA ALA A 902 -0.40 -18.26 1.24
C ALA A 902 0.35 -18.66 2.53
N GLY A 903 1.56 -18.12 2.72
CA GLY A 903 2.29 -18.20 3.99
C GLY A 903 1.50 -17.57 5.15
N TYR A 904 0.92 -16.39 4.94
CA TYR A 904 0.13 -15.68 5.96
C TYR A 904 -1.10 -16.49 6.36
N GLY A 905 -1.86 -17.02 5.39
CA GLY A 905 -3.01 -17.88 5.66
C GLY A 905 -2.65 -19.14 6.44
N ALA A 906 -1.47 -19.73 6.18
CA ALA A 906 -0.98 -20.85 6.95
C ALA A 906 -0.63 -20.48 8.40
N VAL A 907 0.01 -19.32 8.65
CA VAL A 907 0.30 -18.88 10.02
C VAL A 907 -0.98 -18.63 10.81
N PHE A 908 -1.98 -17.97 10.21
CA PHE A 908 -3.30 -17.80 10.83
C PHE A 908 -3.97 -19.14 11.17
N LEU A 909 -3.87 -20.11 10.26
CA LEU A 909 -4.38 -21.46 10.48
C LEU A 909 -3.66 -22.18 11.62
N ALA A 910 -2.33 -22.06 11.73
CA ALA A 910 -1.57 -22.62 12.83
C ALA A 910 -1.97 -21.99 14.19
N GLY A 911 -2.16 -20.67 14.22
CA GLY A 911 -2.64 -19.98 15.42
C GLY A 911 -4.08 -20.34 15.78
N ALA A 912 -4.97 -20.49 14.80
CA ALA A 912 -6.34 -20.98 15.05
C ALA A 912 -6.38 -22.38 15.67
N LEU A 913 -5.49 -23.29 15.22
CA LEU A 913 -5.31 -24.59 15.86
C LEU A 913 -4.78 -24.44 17.30
N GLY A 914 -3.91 -23.45 17.54
CA GLY A 914 -3.45 -23.01 18.87
C GLY A 914 -4.60 -22.59 19.78
N LEU A 915 -5.48 -21.73 19.27
CA LEU A 915 -6.68 -21.27 19.98
C LEU A 915 -7.58 -22.45 20.38
N ILE A 916 -7.85 -23.37 19.45
CA ILE A 916 -8.66 -24.56 19.73
C ILE A 916 -8.01 -25.42 20.81
N TYR A 917 -6.69 -25.63 20.76
CA TYR A 917 -5.97 -26.40 21.79
C TYR A 917 -6.14 -25.79 23.18
N ILE A 918 -5.96 -24.47 23.30
CA ILE A 918 -6.03 -23.75 24.57
C ILE A 918 -7.47 -23.73 25.09
N LEU A 919 -8.43 -23.29 24.28
CA LEU A 919 -9.84 -23.19 24.66
C LEU A 919 -10.44 -24.55 25.01
N ARG A 920 -10.16 -25.59 24.21
CA ARG A 920 -10.65 -26.95 24.49
C ARG A 920 -10.04 -27.51 25.78
N GLY A 921 -8.77 -27.22 26.08
CA GLY A 921 -8.12 -27.66 27.31
C GLY A 921 -8.68 -26.98 28.56
N LEU A 922 -8.92 -25.67 28.49
CA LEU A 922 -9.40 -24.87 29.61
C LEU A 922 -10.90 -25.07 29.87
N LEU A 923 -11.73 -24.95 28.83
CA LEU A 923 -13.18 -24.86 28.95
C LEU A 923 -13.87 -26.23 28.94
N THR A 924 -13.20 -27.29 28.48
CA THR A 924 -13.83 -28.61 28.34
C THR A 924 -12.94 -29.74 28.84
N PRO A 925 -13.51 -30.86 29.34
CA PRO A 925 -12.72 -32.04 29.64
C PRO A 925 -12.30 -32.80 28.39
N SER A 926 -12.76 -32.41 27.19
CA SER A 926 -12.68 -33.22 25.97
C SER A 926 -11.27 -33.37 25.37
N LEU A 927 -10.28 -32.59 25.81
CA LEU A 927 -8.92 -32.63 25.25
C LEU A 927 -8.09 -33.76 25.87
N ASP A 928 -8.19 -34.98 25.33
CA ASP A 928 -7.30 -36.10 25.70
C ASP A 928 -5.88 -35.96 25.11
N ARG A 929 -4.93 -36.84 25.50
CA ARG A 929 -3.54 -36.78 25.04
C ARG A 929 -3.37 -37.08 23.55
N SER A 930 -4.22 -37.91 22.95
CA SER A 930 -4.21 -38.22 21.51
C SER A 930 -4.68 -37.02 20.69
N SER A 931 -5.80 -36.41 21.10
CA SER A 931 -6.36 -35.19 20.55
C SER A 931 -5.37 -34.02 20.65
N ALA A 932 -4.72 -33.84 21.81
CA ALA A 932 -3.67 -32.84 22.02
C ALA A 932 -2.48 -33.03 21.06
N LYS A 933 -1.97 -34.27 20.92
CA LYS A 933 -0.89 -34.61 19.97
C LYS A 933 -1.30 -34.40 18.52
N SER A 934 -2.57 -34.66 18.19
CA SER A 934 -3.12 -34.46 16.85
C SER A 934 -3.13 -32.97 16.49
N LEU A 935 -3.69 -32.11 17.35
CA LEU A 935 -3.71 -30.65 17.18
C LEU A 935 -2.30 -30.07 17.06
N TYR A 936 -1.38 -30.50 17.93
CA TYR A 936 0.01 -30.12 17.84
C TYR A 936 0.66 -30.57 16.52
N GLY A 937 0.41 -31.80 16.08
CA GLY A 937 0.94 -32.32 14.81
C GLY A 937 0.42 -31.57 13.59
N MET A 938 -0.85 -31.14 13.61
CA MET A 938 -1.43 -30.25 12.61
C MET A 938 -0.73 -28.90 12.63
N ALA A 939 -0.68 -28.23 13.79
CA ALA A 939 -0.09 -26.91 13.93
C ALA A 939 1.38 -26.90 13.50
N TYR A 940 2.17 -27.89 13.92
CA TYR A 940 3.56 -28.03 13.52
C TYR A 940 3.73 -28.15 11.99
N GLY A 941 2.92 -29.00 11.34
CA GLY A 941 2.97 -29.18 9.89
C GLY A 941 2.58 -27.91 9.12
N ILE A 942 1.53 -27.22 9.57
CA ILE A 942 1.08 -25.96 9.00
C ILE A 942 2.11 -24.85 9.24
N THR A 943 2.75 -24.78 10.42
CA THR A 943 3.85 -23.84 10.67
C THR A 943 4.99 -24.09 9.69
N CYS A 944 5.43 -25.35 9.47
CA CYS A 944 6.48 -25.63 8.49
C CYS A 944 6.11 -25.16 7.06
N PHE A 945 4.87 -25.36 6.64
CA PHE A 945 4.36 -24.83 5.37
C PHE A 945 4.38 -23.29 5.37
N GLY A 946 3.89 -22.66 6.44
CA GLY A 946 3.86 -21.21 6.59
C GLY A 946 5.24 -20.56 6.55
N VAL A 947 6.24 -21.13 7.23
CA VAL A 947 7.63 -20.61 7.17
C VAL A 947 8.20 -20.75 5.77
N LEU A 948 7.99 -21.90 5.09
CA LEU A 948 8.47 -22.10 3.72
C LEU A 948 7.89 -21.06 2.76
N PHE A 949 6.56 -20.89 2.76
CA PHE A 949 5.89 -19.97 1.85
C PHE A 949 6.15 -18.51 2.22
N SER A 950 6.21 -18.16 3.51
CA SER A 950 6.56 -16.79 3.92
C SER A 950 8.00 -16.45 3.55
N PHE A 951 8.95 -17.37 3.74
CA PHE A 951 10.34 -17.16 3.34
C PHE A 951 10.47 -17.04 1.83
N VAL A 952 10.04 -18.05 1.06
CA VAL A 952 10.15 -18.03 -0.41
C VAL A 952 9.42 -16.82 -0.99
N GLY A 953 8.24 -16.51 -0.46
CA GLY A 953 7.50 -15.28 -0.77
C GLY A 953 8.39 -14.06 -0.57
N THR A 954 8.89 -13.82 0.64
CA THR A 954 9.75 -12.67 0.96
C THR A 954 10.95 -12.55 0.01
N MET A 955 11.57 -13.66 -0.37
CA MET A 955 12.72 -13.65 -1.28
C MET A 955 12.36 -13.34 -2.73
N LEU A 956 11.23 -13.85 -3.22
CA LEU A 956 10.69 -13.47 -4.54
C LEU A 956 10.36 -11.98 -4.58
N GLY A 957 9.97 -11.40 -3.44
CA GLY A 957 9.78 -9.95 -3.28
C GLY A 957 11.08 -9.18 -3.44
N GLY A 958 12.17 -9.64 -2.84
CA GLY A 958 13.50 -9.03 -3.03
C GLY A 958 14.01 -9.10 -4.47
N ILE A 959 13.72 -10.20 -5.20
CA ILE A 959 14.04 -10.30 -6.64
C ILE A 959 13.23 -9.28 -7.45
N TRP A 960 11.93 -9.14 -7.14
CA TRP A 960 11.10 -8.13 -7.77
C TRP A 960 11.60 -6.71 -7.44
N ALA A 961 11.91 -6.41 -6.18
CA ALA A 961 12.43 -5.12 -5.75
C ALA A 961 13.76 -4.77 -6.47
N ASP A 962 14.65 -5.73 -6.69
CA ASP A 962 15.88 -5.50 -7.45
C ASP A 962 15.61 -5.17 -8.93
N GLN A 963 14.54 -5.72 -9.51
CA GLN A 963 14.13 -5.40 -10.89
C GLN A 963 13.35 -4.10 -11.01
N SER A 964 12.59 -3.72 -9.98
CA SER A 964 11.71 -2.54 -10.00
C SER A 964 12.38 -1.30 -9.43
N TRP A 965 13.24 -1.45 -8.43
CA TRP A 965 13.85 -0.37 -7.65
C TRP A 965 15.38 -0.48 -7.55
N GLY A 966 16.00 -1.38 -8.32
CA GLY A 966 17.45 -1.50 -8.39
C GLY A 966 18.15 -2.03 -7.13
N ARG A 967 17.40 -2.42 -6.09
CA ARG A 967 17.93 -2.99 -4.85
C ARG A 967 17.13 -4.18 -4.34
N PHE A 968 17.83 -5.19 -3.83
CA PHE A 968 17.23 -6.43 -3.33
C PHE A 968 16.43 -6.27 -2.01
N TRP A 969 16.83 -5.32 -1.16
CA TRP A 969 16.23 -5.09 0.16
C TRP A 969 16.48 -3.64 0.58
N GLY A 970 15.59 -3.04 1.35
CA GLY A 970 15.85 -1.73 1.97
C GLY A 970 14.91 -1.36 3.10
N TRP A 971 14.53 -2.37 3.89
CA TRP A 971 13.92 -2.18 5.21
C TRP A 971 12.59 -1.42 5.19
N ASP A 972 11.87 -1.46 4.09
CA ASP A 972 10.52 -0.91 4.01
C ASP A 972 9.60 -1.58 5.06
N PRO A 973 8.61 -0.87 5.65
CA PRO A 973 7.71 -1.46 6.63
C PRO A 973 7.10 -2.80 6.25
N LYS A 974 6.77 -3.04 4.97
CA LYS A 974 6.23 -4.33 4.52
C LYS A 974 7.31 -5.41 4.42
N GLU A 975 8.50 -5.06 3.95
CA GLU A 975 9.67 -5.94 3.96
C GLU A 975 9.98 -6.39 5.41
N ASN A 976 9.98 -5.45 6.35
CA ASN A 976 10.17 -5.71 7.78
C ASN A 976 9.07 -6.60 8.36
N GLY A 977 7.80 -6.32 8.03
CA GLY A 977 6.67 -7.15 8.42
C GLY A 977 6.81 -8.59 7.92
N ALA A 978 7.23 -8.79 6.67
CA ALA A 978 7.48 -10.11 6.09
C ALA A 978 8.64 -10.84 6.80
N LEU A 979 9.73 -10.13 7.10
CA LEU A 979 10.88 -10.66 7.83
C LEU A 979 10.49 -11.12 9.24
N ILE A 980 9.68 -10.36 9.98
CA ILE A 980 9.25 -10.75 11.33
C ILE A 980 8.48 -12.08 11.31
N ILE A 981 7.65 -12.35 10.29
CA ILE A 981 6.95 -13.65 10.16
C ILE A 981 7.95 -14.79 10.01
N VAL A 982 8.98 -14.62 9.16
CA VAL A 982 10.03 -15.62 8.94
C VAL A 982 10.82 -15.85 10.24
N LEU A 983 11.23 -14.78 10.92
CA LEU A 983 11.97 -14.85 12.18
C LEU A 983 11.15 -15.53 13.28
N TRP A 984 9.86 -15.20 13.40
CA TRP A 984 8.96 -15.83 14.36
C TRP A 984 8.77 -17.32 14.07
N GLY A 985 8.57 -17.68 12.80
CA GLY A 985 8.50 -19.07 12.36
C GLY A 985 9.76 -19.85 12.66
N ALA A 986 10.93 -19.27 12.38
CA ALA A 986 12.23 -19.85 12.74
C ALA A 986 12.36 -20.03 14.25
N LEU A 987 11.98 -19.02 15.04
CA LEU A 987 11.98 -19.06 16.51
C LEU A 987 11.14 -20.23 17.04
N MET A 988 9.92 -20.40 16.52
CA MET A 988 9.02 -21.49 16.92
C MET A 988 9.65 -22.87 16.70
N LEU A 989 10.24 -23.09 15.53
CA LEU A 989 10.85 -24.37 15.17
C LEU A 989 12.11 -24.64 15.99
N HIS A 990 12.95 -23.63 16.22
CA HIS A 990 14.17 -23.75 17.02
C HIS A 990 13.87 -23.93 18.51
N ALA A 991 12.89 -23.20 19.06
CA ALA A 991 12.46 -23.37 20.45
C ALA A 991 11.93 -24.78 20.70
N ARG A 992 11.21 -25.36 19.72
CA ARG A 992 10.72 -26.74 19.81
C ARG A 992 11.84 -27.76 19.70
N TRP A 993 12.78 -27.56 18.79
CA TRP A 993 13.88 -28.50 18.54
C TRP A 993 14.94 -28.46 19.65
N GLY A 994 15.18 -27.29 20.24
CA GLY A 994 16.00 -27.09 21.42
C GLY A 994 15.38 -27.59 22.73
N GLY A 995 14.12 -28.05 22.70
CA GLY A 995 13.42 -28.58 23.87
C GLY A 995 12.98 -27.51 24.89
N ILE A 996 13.10 -26.22 24.54
CA ILE A 996 12.70 -25.08 25.37
C ILE A 996 11.18 -25.06 25.53
N VAL A 997 10.48 -25.29 24.42
CA VAL A 997 9.02 -25.46 24.42
C VAL A 997 8.64 -26.89 24.03
N ARG A 998 7.60 -27.40 24.70
CA ARG A 998 6.90 -28.63 24.35
C ARG A 998 5.60 -28.30 23.60
N GLU A 999 4.73 -29.29 23.43
CA GLU A 999 3.45 -29.18 22.70
C GLU A 999 2.67 -27.92 23.10
N ARG A 1000 2.39 -27.73 24.39
CA ARG A 1000 1.67 -26.54 24.90
C ARG A 1000 2.36 -25.21 24.54
N GLY A 1001 3.67 -25.12 24.77
CA GLY A 1001 4.42 -23.90 24.48
C GLY A 1001 4.44 -23.58 22.98
N PHE A 1002 4.53 -24.61 22.13
CA PHE A 1002 4.42 -24.44 20.68
C PHE A 1002 3.05 -23.89 20.27
N MET A 1003 1.96 -24.37 20.87
CA MET A 1003 0.61 -23.85 20.59
C MET A 1003 0.46 -22.38 21.01
N LEU A 1004 1.06 -21.96 22.13
CA LEU A 1004 1.07 -20.56 22.56
C LEU A 1004 1.84 -19.66 21.57
N LEU A 1005 3.02 -20.11 21.12
CA LEU A 1005 3.77 -19.38 20.10
C LEU A 1005 3.04 -19.32 18.76
N ALA A 1006 2.27 -20.35 18.41
CA ALA A 1006 1.44 -20.35 17.21
C ALA A 1006 0.32 -19.29 17.29
N VAL A 1007 -0.33 -19.13 18.45
CA VAL A 1007 -1.30 -18.05 18.67
C VAL A 1007 -0.64 -16.68 18.57
N PHE A 1008 0.56 -16.51 19.13
CA PHE A 1008 1.31 -15.26 18.95
C PHE A 1008 1.69 -15.02 17.47
N GLY A 1009 1.87 -16.08 16.69
CA GLY A 1009 2.05 -15.99 15.24
C GLY A 1009 0.91 -15.23 14.54
N ASN A 1010 -0.33 -15.32 15.05
CA ASN A 1010 -1.44 -14.53 14.53
C ASN A 1010 -1.24 -13.02 14.74
N ILE A 1011 -0.67 -12.61 15.89
CA ILE A 1011 -0.36 -11.20 16.19
C ILE A 1011 0.68 -10.71 15.18
N VAL A 1012 1.75 -11.49 14.98
CA VAL A 1012 2.84 -11.18 14.05
C VAL A 1012 2.33 -11.06 12.61
N THR A 1013 1.50 -12.00 12.15
CA THR A 1013 0.95 -11.95 10.78
C THR A 1013 -0.05 -10.82 10.62
N ALA A 1014 -0.88 -10.52 11.61
CA ALA A 1014 -1.80 -9.38 11.55
C ALA A 1014 -1.05 -8.03 11.55
N TRP A 1015 0.07 -7.91 12.28
CA TRP A 1015 0.96 -6.75 12.18
C TRP A 1015 1.54 -6.59 10.77
N SER A 1016 2.12 -7.67 10.23
CA SER A 1016 2.72 -7.66 8.89
C SER A 1016 1.71 -7.31 7.79
N TRP A 1017 0.48 -7.85 7.88
CA TRP A 1017 -0.54 -7.69 6.85
C TRP A 1017 -1.32 -6.38 6.97
N PHE A 1018 -1.80 -6.01 8.17
CA PHE A 1018 -2.58 -4.79 8.40
C PHE A 1018 -1.77 -3.68 9.04
N GLY A 1019 -1.00 -3.98 10.09
CA GLY A 1019 -0.27 -2.98 10.89
C GLY A 1019 0.71 -2.13 10.09
N THR A 1020 1.47 -2.72 9.17
CA THR A 1020 2.43 -1.99 8.31
C THR A 1020 1.75 -0.98 7.38
N ASN A 1021 0.55 -1.28 6.87
CA ASN A 1021 -0.23 -0.34 6.05
C ASN A 1021 -0.78 0.85 6.87
N LEU A 1022 -0.93 0.70 8.19
CA LEU A 1022 -1.39 1.78 9.08
C LEU A 1022 -0.31 2.81 9.38
N LEU A 1023 0.95 2.56 9.00
CA LEU A 1023 2.03 3.51 9.22
C LEU A 1023 2.04 4.63 8.16
N GLY A 1024 1.38 4.42 7.01
CA GLY A 1024 1.28 5.44 5.95
C GLY A 1024 2.56 5.71 5.17
N ILE A 1025 3.70 5.17 5.63
CA ILE A 1025 5.04 5.38 5.09
C ILE A 1025 5.54 4.19 4.26
N GLY A 1026 6.51 4.45 3.39
CA GLY A 1026 7.19 3.45 2.58
C GLY A 1026 6.61 3.26 1.18
N LEU A 1027 7.44 2.68 0.30
CA LEU A 1027 7.17 2.54 -1.13
C LEU A 1027 5.97 1.62 -1.40
N HIS A 1028 5.54 0.83 -0.42
CA HIS A 1028 4.39 -0.06 -0.52
C HIS A 1028 3.10 0.45 0.17
N SER A 1029 3.07 1.67 0.71
CA SER A 1029 1.88 2.20 1.39
C SER A 1029 0.81 2.60 0.36
N TYR A 1030 -0.19 1.72 0.16
CA TYR A 1030 -1.24 1.89 -0.85
C TYR A 1030 -2.67 1.85 -0.30
N GLY A 1031 -2.86 1.80 1.03
CA GLY A 1031 -4.20 1.65 1.62
C GLY A 1031 -4.22 1.94 3.11
N PHE A 1032 -4.39 3.21 3.47
CA PHE A 1032 -4.51 3.64 4.86
C PHE A 1032 -5.96 3.47 5.35
N PHE A 1033 -6.17 2.75 6.46
CA PHE A 1033 -7.48 2.54 7.08
C PHE A 1033 -7.42 2.74 8.60
N SER A 1034 -7.62 3.97 9.05
CA SER A 1034 -7.60 4.33 10.47
C SER A 1034 -8.61 3.56 11.34
N ALA A 1035 -9.76 3.13 10.79
CA ALA A 1035 -10.71 2.27 11.50
C ALA A 1035 -10.19 0.84 11.74
N ALA A 1036 -9.28 0.36 10.90
CA ALA A 1036 -8.69 -0.98 11.06
C ALA A 1036 -7.76 -1.06 12.28
N PHE A 1037 -7.20 0.07 12.73
CA PHE A 1037 -6.35 0.12 13.92
C PHE A 1037 -7.07 -0.38 15.16
N THR A 1038 -8.28 0.15 15.46
CA THR A 1038 -9.06 -0.27 16.65
C THR A 1038 -9.35 -1.77 16.62
N TRP A 1039 -9.79 -2.30 15.49
CA TRP A 1039 -10.07 -3.73 15.33
C TRP A 1039 -8.82 -4.58 15.44
N LEU A 1040 -7.69 -4.10 14.91
CA LEU A 1040 -6.40 -4.77 15.01
C LEU A 1040 -5.90 -4.80 16.46
N THR A 1041 -6.06 -3.71 17.22
CA THR A 1041 -5.76 -3.66 18.65
C THR A 1041 -6.63 -4.62 19.45
N ILE A 1042 -7.96 -4.62 19.22
CA ILE A 1042 -8.88 -5.58 19.86
C ILE A 1042 -8.45 -7.02 19.54
N PHE A 1043 -8.10 -7.29 18.29
CA PHE A 1043 -7.60 -8.59 17.87
C PHE A 1043 -6.34 -8.98 18.64
N TRP A 1044 -5.31 -8.13 18.69
CA TRP A 1044 -4.09 -8.42 19.44
C TRP A 1044 -4.34 -8.66 20.93
N LEU A 1045 -5.13 -7.79 21.58
CA LEU A 1045 -5.49 -7.95 22.99
C LEU A 1045 -6.22 -9.27 23.24
N SER A 1046 -7.11 -9.68 22.32
CA SER A 1046 -7.79 -10.98 22.41
C SER A 1046 -6.81 -12.16 22.34
N GLN A 1047 -5.82 -12.10 21.43
CA GLN A 1047 -4.82 -13.16 21.30
C GLN A 1047 -3.91 -13.21 22.53
N LEU A 1048 -3.46 -12.05 23.03
CA LEU A 1048 -2.65 -11.94 24.24
C LEU A 1048 -3.40 -12.47 25.47
N PHE A 1049 -4.67 -12.12 25.63
CA PHE A 1049 -5.51 -12.65 26.70
C PHE A 1049 -5.58 -14.17 26.65
N ILE A 1050 -5.78 -14.77 25.48
CA ILE A 1050 -5.82 -16.23 25.32
C ILE A 1050 -4.46 -16.88 25.64
N ILE A 1051 -3.35 -16.23 25.26
CA ILE A 1051 -2.00 -16.69 25.63
C ILE A 1051 -1.83 -16.68 27.16
N VAL A 1052 -2.22 -15.60 27.83
CA VAL A 1052 -2.15 -15.47 29.30
C VAL A 1052 -2.95 -16.59 29.98
N ILE A 1053 -4.18 -16.86 29.52
CA ILE A 1053 -4.95 -17.97 30.10
C ILE A 1053 -4.31 -19.33 29.77
N GLY A 1054 -3.76 -19.51 28.58
CA GLY A 1054 -3.07 -20.75 28.19
C GLY A 1054 -1.77 -21.01 28.97
N LEU A 1055 -1.17 -19.99 29.59
CA LEU A 1055 -0.02 -20.13 30.49
C LEU A 1055 -0.40 -20.65 31.88
N THR A 1056 -1.68 -20.66 32.24
CA THR A 1056 -2.14 -21.16 33.54
C THR A 1056 -1.66 -22.60 33.79
N PRO A 1057 -1.34 -22.96 35.06
CA PRO A 1057 -0.93 -24.31 35.39
C PRO A 1057 -1.97 -25.34 34.94
N THR A 1058 -1.52 -26.44 34.32
CA THR A 1058 -2.41 -27.46 33.73
C THR A 1058 -3.38 -28.06 34.73
N ARG A 1059 -3.11 -28.01 36.05
CA ARG A 1059 -4.05 -28.42 37.10
C ARG A 1059 -5.39 -27.65 37.08
N TYR A 1060 -5.41 -26.43 36.54
CA TYR A 1060 -6.62 -25.61 36.40
C TYR A 1060 -7.35 -25.88 35.09
N TRP A 1061 -6.79 -26.69 34.20
CA TRP A 1061 -7.44 -27.03 32.93
C TRP A 1061 -8.53 -28.07 33.19
N SER A 1062 -9.70 -27.89 32.57
CA SER A 1062 -10.78 -28.88 32.67
C SER A 1062 -10.34 -30.26 32.15
N SER A 1063 -9.43 -30.31 31.17
CA SER A 1063 -8.86 -31.55 30.64
C SER A 1063 -7.86 -32.27 31.57
N ALA A 1064 -7.39 -31.61 32.64
CA ALA A 1064 -6.39 -32.17 33.55
C ALA A 1064 -6.82 -33.49 34.19
N ARG A 1065 -8.13 -33.67 34.40
CA ARG A 1065 -8.72 -34.89 34.96
C ARG A 1065 -8.47 -36.10 34.07
N LEU A 1066 -8.51 -35.93 32.74
CA LEU A 1066 -8.21 -37.01 31.79
C LEU A 1066 -6.72 -37.32 31.76
N TRP A 1067 -5.87 -36.30 31.82
CA TRP A 1067 -4.41 -36.49 31.71
C TRP A 1067 -3.78 -37.19 32.92
N LYS A 1068 -4.44 -37.15 34.09
CA LYS A 1068 -4.07 -37.90 35.30
C LYS A 1068 -4.55 -39.36 35.30
N LYS A 1069 -5.61 -39.68 34.54
CA LYS A 1069 -6.21 -41.03 34.52
C LYS A 1069 -5.45 -42.01 33.60
N GLU A 1070 -4.58 -41.47 32.74
CA GLU A 1070 -3.74 -42.19 31.77
C GLU A 1070 -2.26 -42.30 32.18
N SER A 1071 -1.90 -41.81 33.38
CA SER A 1071 -0.57 -41.98 34.01
C SER A 1071 -0.67 -43.01 35.12
#